data_AF-A0A8C5PB29-F1
#
_entry.id   AF-A0A8C5PB29-F1
#
_cell.length_a   1.000
_cell.length_b   1.000
_cell.length_c   1.000
_cell.angle_alpha   90.00
_cell.angle_beta   90.00
_cell.angle_gamma   90.00
#
_symmetry.space_group_name_H-M   'P 1'
#
loop_
_entity.id
_entity.type
_entity.pdbx_description
1 polymer ?
#
loop_
_entity_poly.entity_id
_entity_poly.type
_entity_poly.pdbx_seq_one_letter_code
_entity_poly.pdbx_strand_id
1 'polypeptide(L)'
;MVQKEGQAPDALTEPDNEPGPGSLAPDMGPQPPAGEDAETEASGRRRFLCGVVEGFYGRPWTMEQRKELFRRLQKWGLNTYLYAPKDDYKHRMFWREMYSVEEADQLMTLISAAQEFGIEFIYAISPGLDITFSNPKEISTLKRKLDQVSQFGCKSFALLFDDIDHNMCPADKEVFSSFAHAQVAITNEIYQYLNEPETFLFCPTEYCGTFCYPNAAQSPYLRTVGEKLLPGIDVLWTGPKVVSKDIPVESIEEVSKILKRAPMIWDNIHANDYDQKRLFLGPYKGRSTELIPRLQGVLTNPNCEFESNYVAIHTLATWYKSNMNGVRKDVVMTDSEESTVSIQIKLENEGSDEDIETDVLYSPQMALKLALTDWLQEFGVPLQYSSRQVSHSGAKATVVCIPPLVSAPSLHSATTVTTVYQQPIMSQGAVLSGDPPMLAKEEEKKQLDEEPMDMVVEKLDDINKNGNQILTDIAEAKMSEELKPMDTDKENLVEAKSLESSMQEDGGNDIAPMQTDEQINKELFIPGPNEKPLYTVEAVSLEDLQLLADLFYLPYEHGPKGVQMLKEFHWLRANSTVVSVNCDGKDSEKIDEWRTRASKFEEMCNVVMTMFTRLSNCPNRTILYDLYSYVWDIKSIISMVKSFVQWLAFASY
;
A
#
# COMPACT_ATOMS: atom_id res chain seq x y z
N MET A 1 -34.90 41.88 -42.43
CA MET A 1 -35.78 42.78 -43.21
C MET A 1 -36.09 42.04 -44.50
N VAL A 2 -37.32 41.82 -44.95
CA VAL A 2 -38.66 42.41 -44.66
C VAL A 2 -39.65 41.22 -44.53
N GLN A 3 -40.38 41.05 -43.41
CA GLN A 3 -41.85 41.30 -43.25
C GLN A 3 -42.75 40.62 -44.31
N LYS A 4 -43.70 39.73 -43.93
CA LYS A 4 -45.11 39.99 -43.47
C LYS A 4 -46.05 40.47 -44.61
N GLU A 5 -47.33 40.08 -44.77
CA GLU A 5 -48.21 39.08 -44.09
C GLU A 5 -49.60 38.97 -44.81
N GLY A 6 -50.36 37.87 -44.65
CA GLY A 6 -51.83 37.76 -44.93
C GLY A 6 -52.28 37.69 -46.42
N GLN A 7 -53.36 37.02 -46.84
CA GLN A 7 -54.67 36.70 -46.23
C GLN A 7 -55.35 35.46 -46.91
N ALA A 8 -56.51 35.03 -46.36
CA ALA A 8 -57.37 33.90 -46.82
C ALA A 8 -58.66 34.43 -47.55
N PRO A 9 -59.90 33.83 -47.55
CA PRO A 9 -60.49 32.66 -46.84
C PRO A 9 -60.24 31.29 -47.57
N ASP A 10 -60.98 30.17 -47.50
CA ASP A 10 -62.31 29.73 -46.97
C ASP A 10 -62.33 28.16 -46.87
N ALA A 11 -63.33 27.36 -46.41
CA ALA A 11 -64.70 27.57 -45.90
C ALA A 11 -65.25 26.35 -45.07
N LEU A 12 -66.38 26.57 -44.37
CA LEU A 12 -67.54 25.67 -44.09
C LEU A 12 -67.42 24.28 -43.35
N THR A 13 -67.94 24.26 -42.10
CA THR A 13 -68.90 23.31 -41.45
C THR A 13 -68.62 21.80 -41.24
N GLU A 14 -68.51 21.39 -39.96
CA GLU A 14 -69.38 20.45 -39.15
C GLU A 14 -70.01 19.15 -39.72
N PRO A 15 -70.40 18.13 -38.88
CA PRO A 15 -70.11 17.85 -37.46
C PRO A 15 -69.75 16.35 -37.13
N ASP A 16 -69.74 15.97 -35.84
CA ASP A 16 -69.40 14.62 -35.30
C ASP A 16 -70.43 13.49 -35.56
N ASN A 17 -69.98 12.21 -35.49
CA ASN A 17 -70.63 11.09 -34.77
C ASN A 17 -69.80 9.76 -34.80
N GLU A 18 -69.94 8.91 -33.78
CA GLU A 18 -69.48 7.49 -33.79
C GLU A 18 -70.51 6.56 -34.49
N PRO A 19 -70.18 5.29 -34.87
CA PRO A 19 -70.17 4.16 -33.91
C PRO A 19 -69.18 2.99 -34.23
N GLY A 20 -69.02 2.04 -33.30
CA GLY A 20 -68.46 0.69 -33.56
C GLY A 20 -69.54 -0.40 -33.65
N PRO A 21 -69.26 -1.70 -33.39
CA PRO A 21 -67.94 -2.37 -33.32
C PRO A 21 -67.87 -3.79 -33.99
N GLY A 22 -66.65 -4.27 -34.25
CA GLY A 22 -66.28 -5.71 -34.12
C GLY A 22 -66.32 -6.64 -35.35
N SER A 23 -65.22 -7.39 -35.57
CA SER A 23 -65.20 -8.69 -36.28
C SER A 23 -63.92 -9.51 -36.00
N LEU A 24 -64.11 -10.67 -35.35
CA LEU A 24 -63.41 -11.97 -35.48
C LEU A 24 -61.91 -12.04 -35.89
N ALA A 25 -61.10 -12.73 -35.08
CA ALA A 25 -59.74 -13.20 -35.39
C ALA A 25 -59.75 -14.55 -36.16
N PRO A 26 -58.58 -15.03 -36.62
CA PRO A 26 -57.98 -16.16 -35.89
C PRO A 26 -56.44 -16.19 -35.78
N ASP A 27 -55.99 -16.86 -34.72
CA ASP A 27 -54.79 -17.72 -34.57
C ASP A 27 -53.43 -17.30 -35.17
N MET A 28 -52.48 -16.97 -34.29
CA MET A 28 -51.03 -16.91 -34.53
C MET A 28 -50.28 -17.43 -33.28
N GLY A 29 -49.11 -18.04 -33.49
CA GLY A 29 -48.43 -18.90 -32.51
C GLY A 29 -47.80 -18.24 -31.27
N PRO A 30 -47.12 -19.03 -30.40
CA PRO A 30 -46.71 -18.60 -29.06
C PRO A 30 -45.67 -17.49 -29.06
N GLN A 31 -45.90 -16.46 -28.24
CA GLN A 31 -44.91 -15.43 -27.93
C GLN A 31 -43.83 -15.99 -26.99
N PRO A 32 -42.55 -15.59 -27.14
CA PRO A 32 -41.60 -15.60 -26.03
C PRO A 32 -42.06 -14.58 -24.95
N PRO A 33 -41.69 -14.77 -23.67
CA PRO A 33 -42.09 -13.83 -22.62
C PRO A 33 -41.51 -12.45 -22.88
N ALA A 34 -42.28 -11.41 -22.55
CA ALA A 34 -41.79 -10.03 -22.55
C ALA A 34 -40.63 -9.91 -21.56
N GLY A 35 -39.54 -9.26 -21.99
CA GLY A 35 -38.57 -8.74 -21.05
C GLY A 35 -39.20 -7.60 -20.27
N GLU A 36 -38.80 -7.44 -19.01
CA GLU A 36 -39.08 -6.21 -18.27
C GLU A 36 -38.27 -5.09 -18.92
N ASP A 37 -38.94 -4.16 -19.62
CA ASP A 37 -38.32 -2.95 -20.14
C ASP A 37 -37.85 -2.10 -18.95
N ALA A 38 -36.58 -2.29 -18.59
CA ALA A 38 -35.91 -1.50 -17.58
C ALA A 38 -35.71 -0.08 -18.12
N GLU A 39 -36.73 0.76 -17.97
CA GLU A 39 -36.64 2.21 -18.14
C GLU A 39 -35.53 2.74 -17.22
N THR A 40 -34.34 2.85 -17.78
CA THR A 40 -33.14 3.20 -17.03
C THR A 40 -33.22 4.68 -16.71
N GLU A 41 -33.72 5.03 -15.53
CA GLU A 41 -33.76 6.40 -15.03
C GLU A 41 -32.35 6.98 -15.02
N ALA A 42 -32.02 7.72 -16.09
CA ALA A 42 -30.77 8.46 -16.24
C ALA A 42 -30.75 9.73 -15.38
N SER A 43 -31.16 9.60 -14.11
CA SER A 43 -30.83 10.55 -13.06
C SER A 43 -29.30 10.72 -13.05
N GLY A 44 -28.83 11.94 -13.30
CA GLY A 44 -27.41 12.27 -13.46
C GLY A 44 -26.59 12.09 -12.18
N ARG A 45 -26.33 10.83 -11.81
CA ARG A 45 -25.50 10.46 -10.65
C ARG A 45 -24.08 10.95 -10.89
N ARG A 46 -23.59 11.77 -9.96
CA ARG A 46 -22.20 12.24 -9.94
C ARG A 46 -21.25 11.04 -9.88
N ARG A 47 -20.36 10.91 -10.87
CA ARG A 47 -19.34 9.85 -10.91
C ARG A 47 -18.29 10.14 -9.83
N PHE A 48 -18.24 9.30 -8.81
CA PHE A 48 -17.26 9.37 -7.71
C PHE A 48 -16.26 8.22 -7.88
N LEU A 49 -14.96 8.54 -7.88
CA LEU A 49 -13.91 7.55 -8.07
C LEU A 49 -13.47 7.00 -6.70
N CYS A 50 -13.67 5.71 -6.44
CA CYS A 50 -13.31 5.08 -5.18
C CYS A 50 -12.57 3.77 -5.42
N GLY A 51 -11.38 3.64 -4.82
CA GLY A 51 -10.56 2.45 -5.03
C GLY A 51 -9.13 2.60 -4.54
N VAL A 52 -8.17 2.16 -5.36
CA VAL A 52 -6.77 2.00 -4.97
C VAL A 52 -5.84 2.70 -5.96
N VAL A 53 -4.80 3.33 -5.43
CA VAL A 53 -3.60 3.70 -6.18
C VAL A 53 -2.47 2.77 -5.78
N GLU A 54 -1.81 2.15 -6.75
CA GLU A 54 -0.49 1.53 -6.52
C GLU A 54 0.53 2.66 -6.66
N GLY A 55 0.85 3.36 -5.57
CA GLY A 55 1.56 4.66 -5.61
C GLY A 55 2.76 4.79 -4.68
N PHE A 56 3.10 3.71 -3.97
CA PHE A 56 4.17 3.59 -2.99
C PHE A 56 5.56 3.40 -3.62
N TYR A 57 6.59 3.56 -2.79
CA TYR A 57 7.98 3.18 -3.07
C TYR A 57 8.25 1.71 -2.73
N GLY A 58 9.23 1.09 -3.40
CA GLY A 58 9.54 -0.34 -3.28
C GLY A 58 8.91 -1.18 -4.39
N ARG A 59 8.94 -2.51 -4.20
CA ARG A 59 8.56 -3.51 -5.23
C ARG A 59 7.12 -3.30 -5.71
N PRO A 60 6.88 -2.98 -7.01
CA PRO A 60 5.54 -2.92 -7.59
C PRO A 60 4.83 -4.28 -7.52
N TRP A 61 3.50 -4.28 -7.50
CA TRP A 61 2.70 -5.51 -7.49
C TRP A 61 2.82 -6.28 -8.82
N THR A 62 2.70 -7.60 -8.74
CA THR A 62 2.66 -8.47 -9.93
C THR A 62 1.34 -8.30 -10.71
N MET A 63 1.34 -8.65 -11.99
CA MET A 63 0.12 -8.61 -12.81
C MET A 63 -1.00 -9.50 -12.25
N GLU A 64 -0.65 -10.59 -11.59
CA GLU A 64 -1.62 -11.52 -10.97
C GLU A 64 -2.21 -10.94 -9.68
N GLN A 65 -1.42 -10.26 -8.85
CA GLN A 65 -1.92 -9.47 -7.70
C GLN A 65 -2.84 -8.34 -8.18
N ARG A 66 -2.48 -7.62 -9.25
CA ARG A 66 -3.33 -6.54 -9.81
C ARG A 66 -4.65 -7.06 -10.40
N LYS A 67 -4.69 -8.25 -11.02
CA LYS A 67 -5.95 -8.89 -11.46
C LYS A 67 -6.82 -9.30 -10.26
N GLU A 68 -6.21 -9.87 -9.22
CA GLU A 68 -6.90 -10.19 -7.96
C GLU A 68 -7.41 -8.93 -7.25
N LEU A 69 -6.68 -7.80 -7.34
CA LEU A 69 -7.16 -6.49 -6.87
C LEU A 69 -8.44 -6.08 -7.60
N PHE A 70 -8.48 -6.16 -8.93
CA PHE A 70 -9.68 -5.78 -9.69
C PHE A 70 -10.90 -6.63 -9.30
N ARG A 71 -10.70 -7.94 -9.08
CA ARG A 71 -11.73 -8.84 -8.53
C ARG A 71 -12.20 -8.40 -7.13
N ARG A 72 -11.28 -8.02 -6.24
CA ARG A 72 -11.60 -7.50 -4.88
C ARG A 72 -12.34 -6.17 -4.92
N LEU A 73 -11.91 -5.23 -5.76
CA LEU A 73 -12.58 -3.94 -5.97
C LEU A 73 -14.02 -4.16 -6.45
N GLN A 74 -14.22 -5.00 -7.49
CA GLN A 74 -15.56 -5.36 -7.99
C GLN A 74 -16.41 -6.03 -6.91
N LYS A 75 -15.88 -7.05 -6.20
CA LYS A 75 -16.56 -7.77 -5.09
C LYS A 75 -17.10 -6.80 -4.03
N TRP A 76 -16.40 -5.70 -3.78
CA TRP A 76 -16.75 -4.75 -2.73
C TRP A 76 -17.50 -3.50 -3.21
N GLY A 77 -17.62 -3.26 -4.51
CA GLY A 77 -18.31 -2.08 -5.08
C GLY A 77 -17.41 -0.84 -5.22
N LEU A 78 -16.09 -1.05 -5.35
CA LEU A 78 -15.12 -0.03 -5.73
C LEU A 78 -14.88 -0.06 -7.24
N ASN A 79 -14.50 1.06 -7.84
CA ASN A 79 -14.61 1.30 -9.29
C ASN A 79 -13.35 1.86 -9.98
N THR A 80 -12.28 2.20 -9.24
CA THR A 80 -11.09 2.85 -9.84
C THR A 80 -9.77 2.22 -9.40
N TYR A 81 -8.82 2.14 -10.34
CA TYR A 81 -7.43 1.79 -10.10
C TYR A 81 -6.49 2.80 -10.79
N LEU A 82 -5.55 3.37 -10.02
CA LEU A 82 -4.52 4.29 -10.52
C LEU A 82 -3.15 3.61 -10.52
N TYR A 83 -2.56 3.47 -11.71
CA TYR A 83 -1.22 2.92 -11.92
C TYR A 83 -0.18 4.02 -11.70
N ALA A 84 0.47 4.06 -10.53
CA ALA A 84 1.51 5.05 -10.19
C ALA A 84 2.76 4.49 -9.44
N PRO A 85 3.20 3.22 -9.64
CA PRO A 85 4.25 2.64 -8.81
C PRO A 85 5.58 3.38 -8.98
N LYS A 86 6.13 3.95 -7.90
CA LYS A 86 7.27 4.86 -7.96
C LYS A 86 8.53 4.22 -8.57
N ASP A 87 8.72 2.93 -8.31
CA ASP A 87 9.87 2.13 -8.75
C ASP A 87 9.62 1.35 -10.06
N ASP A 88 8.48 1.56 -10.75
CA ASP A 88 8.43 1.25 -12.19
C ASP A 88 9.32 2.28 -12.91
N TYR A 89 10.48 1.79 -13.35
CA TYR A 89 11.45 2.52 -14.15
C TYR A 89 10.80 3.35 -15.27
N LYS A 90 9.79 2.83 -15.98
CA LYS A 90 9.17 3.52 -17.12
C LYS A 90 7.96 4.38 -16.73
N HIS A 91 7.54 4.37 -15.47
CA HIS A 91 6.59 5.32 -14.90
C HIS A 91 7.27 6.63 -14.44
N ARG A 92 8.46 6.54 -13.79
CA ARG A 92 9.16 7.71 -13.19
C ARG A 92 10.57 7.93 -13.75
N MET A 93 11.55 7.11 -13.37
CA MET A 93 12.98 7.40 -13.61
C MET A 93 13.37 7.51 -15.10
N PHE A 94 12.80 6.66 -15.94
CA PHE A 94 13.01 6.60 -17.39
C PHE A 94 11.69 6.80 -18.14
N TRP A 95 10.85 7.75 -17.67
CA TRP A 95 9.51 8.03 -18.20
C TRP A 95 9.46 8.22 -19.72
N ARG A 96 10.55 8.71 -20.34
CA ARG A 96 10.72 8.91 -21.79
C ARG A 96 10.78 7.63 -22.62
N GLU A 97 11.17 6.51 -22.01
CA GLU A 97 11.29 5.23 -22.71
C GLU A 97 9.92 4.64 -23.05
N MET A 98 9.82 4.06 -24.24
CA MET A 98 8.65 3.29 -24.64
C MET A 98 8.64 1.93 -23.93
N TYR A 99 7.44 1.38 -23.72
CA TYR A 99 7.30 -0.02 -23.34
C TYR A 99 7.76 -0.94 -24.49
N SER A 100 8.41 -2.05 -24.16
CA SER A 100 8.78 -3.11 -25.11
C SER A 100 7.54 -3.88 -25.58
N VAL A 101 7.69 -4.84 -26.51
CA VAL A 101 6.57 -5.66 -26.97
C VAL A 101 6.02 -6.53 -25.84
N GLU A 102 6.90 -7.02 -24.98
CA GLU A 102 6.58 -7.88 -23.83
C GLU A 102 5.91 -7.09 -22.70
N GLU A 103 6.40 -5.88 -22.41
CA GLU A 103 5.79 -4.97 -21.43
C GLU A 103 4.43 -4.45 -21.94
N ALA A 104 4.32 -4.18 -23.24
CA ALA A 104 3.07 -3.78 -23.89
C ALA A 104 1.99 -4.87 -23.80
N ASP A 105 2.34 -6.14 -24.07
CA ASP A 105 1.40 -7.27 -23.97
C ASP A 105 0.88 -7.47 -22.54
N GLN A 106 1.76 -7.31 -21.55
CA GLN A 106 1.37 -7.35 -20.13
C GLN A 106 0.45 -6.17 -19.76
N LEU A 107 0.71 -4.95 -20.23
CA LEU A 107 -0.15 -3.79 -19.98
C LEU A 107 -1.49 -3.87 -20.71
N MET A 108 -1.53 -4.32 -21.97
CA MET A 108 -2.77 -4.59 -22.70
C MET A 108 -3.63 -5.63 -21.97
N THR A 109 -3.00 -6.71 -21.49
CA THR A 109 -3.66 -7.75 -20.68
C THR A 109 -4.20 -7.18 -19.36
N LEU A 110 -3.46 -6.29 -18.71
CA LEU A 110 -3.87 -5.65 -17.45
C LEU A 110 -5.05 -4.68 -17.65
N ILE A 111 -4.97 -3.82 -18.66
CA ILE A 111 -6.05 -2.87 -19.02
C ILE A 111 -7.32 -3.64 -19.43
N SER A 112 -7.17 -4.74 -20.16
CA SER A 112 -8.30 -5.61 -20.54
C SER A 112 -8.96 -6.25 -19.31
N ALA A 113 -8.17 -6.75 -18.35
CA ALA A 113 -8.68 -7.32 -17.11
C ALA A 113 -9.40 -6.25 -16.24
N ALA A 114 -8.90 -5.02 -16.18
CA ALA A 114 -9.59 -3.93 -15.50
C ALA A 114 -10.98 -3.68 -16.11
N GLN A 115 -11.07 -3.65 -17.45
CA GLN A 115 -12.35 -3.52 -18.17
C GLN A 115 -13.29 -4.72 -17.92
N GLU A 116 -12.77 -5.95 -17.89
CA GLU A 116 -13.55 -7.17 -17.57
C GLU A 116 -14.18 -7.11 -16.17
N PHE A 117 -13.44 -6.60 -15.18
CA PHE A 117 -13.95 -6.42 -13.82
C PHE A 117 -14.74 -5.11 -13.62
N GLY A 118 -14.90 -4.26 -14.64
CA GLY A 118 -15.62 -2.99 -14.54
C GLY A 118 -14.88 -1.91 -13.75
N ILE A 119 -13.55 -2.02 -13.65
CA ILE A 119 -12.67 -1.07 -12.96
C ILE A 119 -12.09 -0.08 -13.97
N GLU A 120 -12.20 1.22 -13.68
CA GLU A 120 -11.53 2.25 -14.44
C GLU A 120 -10.02 2.20 -14.19
N PHE A 121 -9.26 1.91 -15.25
CA PHE A 121 -7.81 1.94 -15.24
C PHE A 121 -7.29 3.33 -15.63
N ILE A 122 -6.60 4.00 -14.71
CA ILE A 122 -5.96 5.30 -14.92
C ILE A 122 -4.45 5.10 -15.01
N TYR A 123 -3.83 5.44 -16.14
CA TYR A 123 -2.36 5.40 -16.29
C TYR A 123 -1.72 6.71 -15.85
N ALA A 124 -0.89 6.67 -14.80
CA ALA A 124 -0.10 7.82 -14.39
C ALA A 124 1.32 7.79 -14.97
N ILE A 125 1.94 8.97 -15.09
CA ILE A 125 3.35 9.13 -15.42
C ILE A 125 3.96 10.29 -14.61
N SER A 126 5.20 10.12 -14.15
CA SER A 126 5.90 11.02 -13.20
C SER A 126 7.12 11.69 -13.84
N PRO A 127 6.97 12.63 -14.78
CA PRO A 127 8.09 13.23 -15.51
C PRO A 127 8.89 14.29 -14.71
N GLY A 128 8.39 14.69 -13.53
CA GLY A 128 8.84 15.90 -12.84
C GLY A 128 10.30 15.94 -12.35
N LEU A 129 11.02 14.81 -12.34
CA LEU A 129 12.41 14.75 -11.84
C LEU A 129 13.43 15.43 -12.76
N ASP A 130 13.23 15.37 -14.08
CA ASP A 130 14.26 15.76 -15.06
C ASP A 130 13.70 16.40 -16.35
N ILE A 131 12.40 16.66 -16.43
CA ILE A 131 11.77 17.27 -17.61
C ILE A 131 12.17 18.75 -17.76
N THR A 132 12.57 19.14 -18.97
CA THR A 132 12.68 20.55 -19.38
C THR A 132 11.35 21.00 -20.00
N PHE A 133 10.50 21.69 -19.22
CA PHE A 133 9.12 22.04 -19.62
C PHE A 133 9.05 22.90 -20.90
N SER A 134 10.07 23.73 -21.14
CA SER A 134 10.17 24.64 -22.30
C SER A 134 10.62 23.95 -23.59
N ASN A 135 11.06 22.69 -23.54
CA ASN A 135 11.64 21.98 -24.68
C ASN A 135 10.58 21.15 -25.43
N PRO A 136 10.18 21.51 -26.67
CA PRO A 136 9.10 20.81 -27.39
C PRO A 136 9.39 19.33 -27.68
N LYS A 137 10.66 18.89 -27.61
CA LYS A 137 11.04 17.46 -27.74
C LYS A 137 10.60 16.64 -26.53
N GLU A 138 10.56 17.23 -25.34
CA GLU A 138 10.06 16.59 -24.12
C GLU A 138 8.56 16.41 -24.20
N ILE A 139 7.84 17.48 -24.56
CA ILE A 139 6.38 17.45 -24.79
C ILE A 139 6.02 16.40 -25.85
N SER A 140 6.76 16.37 -26.96
CA SER A 140 6.58 15.37 -28.03
C SER A 140 6.87 13.94 -27.58
N THR A 141 7.75 13.75 -26.59
CA THR A 141 8.10 12.43 -26.04
C THR A 141 7.07 11.97 -25.02
N LEU A 142 6.55 12.88 -24.18
CA LEU A 142 5.44 12.62 -23.26
C LEU A 142 4.16 12.23 -24.03
N LYS A 143 3.82 13.00 -25.07
CA LYS A 143 2.70 12.69 -25.99
C LYS A 143 2.82 11.27 -26.55
N ARG A 144 3.94 10.96 -27.22
CA ARG A 144 4.19 9.64 -27.82
C ARG A 144 4.13 8.48 -26.81
N LYS A 145 4.54 8.71 -25.55
CA LYS A 145 4.45 7.70 -24.48
C LYS A 145 3.00 7.45 -24.05
N LEU A 146 2.20 8.53 -23.92
CA LEU A 146 0.78 8.43 -23.59
C LEU A 146 -0.03 7.86 -24.76
N ASP A 147 0.31 8.19 -26.02
CA ASP A 147 -0.24 7.56 -27.22
C ASP A 147 -0.02 6.04 -27.23
N GLN A 148 1.18 5.59 -26.82
CA GLN A 148 1.50 4.16 -26.74
C GLN A 148 0.55 3.45 -25.76
N VAL A 149 0.31 4.05 -24.57
CA VAL A 149 -0.58 3.47 -23.56
C VAL A 149 -2.06 3.62 -23.93
N SER A 150 -2.44 4.66 -24.67
CA SER A 150 -3.78 4.77 -25.25
C SER A 150 -4.05 3.68 -26.30
N GLN A 151 -3.05 3.34 -27.12
CA GLN A 151 -3.11 2.21 -28.06
C GLN A 151 -3.26 0.85 -27.36
N PHE A 152 -2.86 0.74 -26.08
CA PHE A 152 -3.13 -0.44 -25.25
C PHE A 152 -4.57 -0.50 -24.72
N GLY A 153 -5.43 0.46 -25.08
CA GLY A 153 -6.83 0.55 -24.65
C GLY A 153 -7.08 1.45 -23.43
N CYS A 154 -6.07 2.17 -22.94
CA CYS A 154 -6.22 3.11 -21.83
C CYS A 154 -6.95 4.39 -22.26
N LYS A 155 -7.88 4.88 -21.42
CA LYS A 155 -8.74 6.04 -21.68
C LYS A 155 -8.55 7.19 -20.69
N SER A 156 -8.10 6.88 -19.48
CA SER A 156 -8.00 7.81 -18.36
C SER A 156 -6.54 7.90 -17.91
N PHE A 157 -6.07 9.11 -17.61
CA PHE A 157 -4.64 9.39 -17.47
C PHE A 157 -4.31 10.28 -16.26
N ALA A 158 -3.05 10.33 -15.85
CA ALA A 158 -2.58 11.24 -14.82
C ALA A 158 -1.15 11.75 -15.06
N LEU A 159 -0.89 13.02 -14.73
CA LEU A 159 0.46 13.56 -14.58
C LEU A 159 0.76 13.82 -13.10
N LEU A 160 1.87 13.28 -12.61
CA LEU A 160 2.30 13.42 -11.22
C LEU A 160 3.55 14.30 -11.12
N PHE A 161 3.49 15.28 -10.22
CA PHE A 161 4.58 16.18 -9.86
C PHE A 161 4.84 16.15 -8.34
N ASP A 162 4.59 15.00 -7.72
CA ASP A 162 4.86 14.68 -6.32
C ASP A 162 6.36 14.44 -6.07
N ASP A 163 6.84 14.79 -4.88
CA ASP A 163 8.20 14.50 -4.38
C ASP A 163 9.33 14.93 -5.35
N ILE A 164 9.28 16.21 -5.76
CA ILE A 164 10.27 16.90 -6.60
C ILE A 164 10.62 18.29 -6.02
N ASP A 165 11.78 18.84 -6.39
CA ASP A 165 12.19 20.20 -6.04
C ASP A 165 11.34 21.25 -6.81
N HIS A 166 11.15 22.43 -6.22
CA HIS A 166 10.45 23.56 -6.85
C HIS A 166 11.32 24.33 -7.87
N ASN A 167 12.61 24.00 -7.98
CA ASN A 167 13.57 24.66 -8.85
C ASN A 167 13.52 24.19 -10.31
N MET A 168 12.87 25.00 -11.15
CA MET A 168 13.00 24.93 -12.60
C MET A 168 14.45 25.16 -13.09
N CYS A 169 14.80 24.59 -14.25
CA CYS A 169 16.06 24.86 -14.94
C CYS A 169 16.11 26.31 -15.51
N PRO A 170 17.27 26.83 -15.96
CA PRO A 170 17.38 28.19 -16.48
C PRO A 170 16.46 28.47 -17.69
N ALA A 171 16.37 27.55 -18.65
CA ALA A 171 15.51 27.72 -19.84
C ALA A 171 14.02 27.80 -19.48
N ASP A 172 13.57 26.97 -18.53
CA ASP A 172 12.19 27.01 -18.05
C ASP A 172 11.89 28.31 -17.28
N LYS A 173 12.88 28.87 -16.57
CA LYS A 173 12.78 30.19 -15.90
C LYS A 173 12.74 31.38 -16.87
N GLU A 174 13.18 31.22 -18.12
CA GLU A 174 13.02 32.23 -19.18
C GLU A 174 11.63 32.20 -19.83
N VAL A 175 10.94 31.05 -19.78
CA VAL A 175 9.64 30.83 -20.45
C VAL A 175 8.44 30.91 -19.48
N PHE A 176 8.59 30.42 -18.25
CA PHE A 176 7.50 30.31 -17.27
C PHE A 176 7.73 31.18 -16.04
N SER A 177 6.69 31.94 -15.66
CA SER A 177 6.72 32.85 -14.52
C SER A 177 6.74 32.17 -13.15
N SER A 178 6.34 30.89 -13.06
CA SER A 178 6.51 30.05 -11.87
C SER A 178 6.44 28.56 -12.22
N PHE A 179 6.86 27.70 -11.30
CA PHE A 179 6.81 26.24 -11.46
C PHE A 179 5.38 25.72 -11.74
N ALA A 180 4.37 26.30 -11.08
CA ALA A 180 2.96 26.00 -11.35
C ALA A 180 2.55 26.37 -12.79
N HIS A 181 3.07 27.46 -13.37
CA HIS A 181 2.76 27.81 -14.77
C HIS A 181 3.37 26.79 -15.74
N ALA A 182 4.58 26.29 -15.48
CA ALA A 182 5.22 25.26 -16.29
C ALA A 182 4.45 23.92 -16.24
N GLN A 183 4.14 23.44 -15.02
CA GLN A 183 3.37 22.21 -14.80
C GLN A 183 1.96 22.28 -15.38
N VAL A 184 1.25 23.40 -15.18
CA VAL A 184 -0.11 23.55 -15.73
C VAL A 184 -0.11 23.68 -17.25
N ALA A 185 0.88 24.36 -17.85
CA ALA A 185 0.98 24.48 -19.29
C ALA A 185 1.11 23.11 -19.97
N ILE A 186 2.06 22.26 -19.51
CA ILE A 186 2.19 20.89 -20.05
C ILE A 186 0.96 20.05 -19.75
N THR A 187 0.37 20.15 -18.55
CA THR A 187 -0.79 19.32 -18.18
C THR A 187 -2.01 19.65 -19.04
N ASN A 188 -2.29 20.93 -19.27
CA ASN A 188 -3.35 21.36 -20.19
C ASN A 188 -3.05 20.92 -21.62
N GLU A 189 -1.82 21.09 -22.13
CA GLU A 189 -1.48 20.71 -23.51
C GLU A 189 -1.61 19.19 -23.74
N ILE A 190 -1.25 18.37 -22.76
CA ILE A 190 -1.42 16.91 -22.79
C ILE A 190 -2.90 16.51 -22.71
N TYR A 191 -3.68 17.10 -21.81
CA TYR A 191 -5.12 16.86 -21.68
C TYR A 191 -5.86 17.14 -23.00
N GLN A 192 -5.59 18.29 -23.63
CA GLN A 192 -6.21 18.65 -24.90
C GLN A 192 -5.70 17.81 -26.08
N TYR A 193 -4.43 17.42 -26.08
CA TYR A 193 -3.86 16.52 -27.09
C TYR A 193 -4.52 15.13 -27.07
N LEU A 194 -4.86 14.61 -25.88
CA LEU A 194 -5.58 13.36 -25.70
C LEU A 194 -7.10 13.50 -25.90
N ASN A 195 -7.58 14.64 -26.42
CA ASN A 195 -8.97 14.97 -26.70
C ASN A 195 -9.86 15.07 -25.44
N GLU A 196 -9.33 15.68 -24.38
CA GLU A 196 -10.05 16.03 -23.13
C GLU A 196 -10.79 14.82 -22.49
N PRO A 197 -10.07 13.75 -22.11
CA PRO A 197 -10.68 12.50 -21.62
C PRO A 197 -11.50 12.69 -20.33
N GLU A 198 -12.50 11.81 -20.13
CA GLU A 198 -13.49 11.87 -19.03
C GLU A 198 -12.86 11.83 -17.63
N THR A 199 -11.64 11.32 -17.49
CA THR A 199 -10.86 11.42 -16.26
C THR A 199 -9.39 11.66 -16.58
N PHE A 200 -8.91 12.81 -16.14
CA PHE A 200 -7.51 13.19 -16.16
C PHE A 200 -7.14 13.75 -14.79
N LEU A 201 -6.11 13.20 -14.16
CA LEU A 201 -5.67 13.61 -12.82
C LEU A 201 -4.37 14.40 -12.87
N PHE A 202 -4.23 15.38 -11.98
CA PHE A 202 -3.02 16.14 -11.73
C PHE A 202 -2.61 15.99 -10.27
N CYS A 203 -1.43 15.45 -10.00
CA CYS A 203 -0.85 15.51 -8.64
C CYS A 203 0.09 16.71 -8.53
N PRO A 204 -0.26 17.74 -7.72
CA PRO A 204 0.60 18.90 -7.49
C PRO A 204 1.86 18.54 -6.71
N THR A 205 2.86 19.43 -6.72
CA THR A 205 4.02 19.34 -5.82
C THR A 205 3.64 19.74 -4.38
N GLU A 206 2.78 20.76 -4.23
CA GLU A 206 2.12 21.07 -2.95
C GLU A 206 0.86 20.19 -2.78
N TYR A 207 1.01 18.88 -2.55
CA TYR A 207 -0.11 17.92 -2.48
C TYR A 207 -0.74 17.72 -1.09
N CYS A 208 -0.25 18.42 -0.07
CA CYS A 208 -0.83 18.37 1.28
C CYS A 208 -0.70 19.72 1.99
N GLY A 209 -1.52 19.92 3.04
CA GLY A 209 -1.56 21.17 3.81
C GLY A 209 -0.19 21.62 4.33
N THR A 210 0.62 20.68 4.82
CA THR A 210 1.99 20.96 5.31
C THR A 210 3.02 21.29 4.23
N PHE A 211 2.73 21.05 2.94
CA PHE A 211 3.64 21.39 1.83
C PHE A 211 3.28 22.73 1.16
N CYS A 212 2.11 23.30 1.45
CA CYS A 212 1.67 24.55 0.83
C CYS A 212 2.37 25.77 1.42
N TYR A 213 3.07 26.56 0.60
CA TYR A 213 3.79 27.75 1.08
C TYR A 213 3.02 29.06 0.78
N PRO A 214 2.71 29.91 1.78
CA PRO A 214 2.96 29.78 3.22
C PRO A 214 1.88 28.96 3.97
N ASN A 215 0.76 28.68 3.31
CA ASN A 215 -0.35 27.82 3.76
C ASN A 215 -1.27 27.52 2.57
N ALA A 216 -2.19 26.56 2.71
CA ALA A 216 -3.08 26.14 1.63
C ALA A 216 -3.97 27.30 1.10
N ALA A 217 -4.61 28.07 1.98
CA ALA A 217 -5.47 29.20 1.57
C ALA A 217 -4.75 30.34 0.81
N GLN A 218 -3.44 30.48 0.97
CA GLN A 218 -2.67 31.62 0.44
C GLN A 218 -1.61 31.24 -0.60
N SER A 219 -1.38 29.95 -0.85
CA SER A 219 -0.33 29.49 -1.77
C SER A 219 -0.42 30.12 -3.16
N PRO A 220 0.66 30.72 -3.69
CA PRO A 220 0.69 31.22 -5.07
C PRO A 220 0.78 30.07 -6.09
N TYR A 221 1.31 28.91 -5.67
CA TYR A 221 1.36 27.69 -6.47
C TYR A 221 -0.06 27.13 -6.66
N LEU A 222 -0.79 26.83 -5.57
CA LEU A 222 -2.16 26.32 -5.66
C LEU A 222 -3.14 27.33 -6.29
N ARG A 223 -2.95 28.64 -6.06
CA ARG A 223 -3.73 29.67 -6.77
C ARG A 223 -3.54 29.60 -8.28
N THR A 224 -2.31 29.38 -8.74
CA THR A 224 -2.01 29.20 -10.17
C THR A 224 -2.69 27.93 -10.70
N VAL A 225 -2.60 26.81 -9.98
CA VAL A 225 -3.29 25.56 -10.34
C VAL A 225 -4.81 25.79 -10.45
N GLY A 226 -5.45 26.39 -9.44
CA GLY A 226 -6.88 26.68 -9.45
C GLY A 226 -7.33 27.75 -10.46
N GLU A 227 -6.43 28.61 -10.95
CA GLU A 227 -6.73 29.62 -11.97
C GLU A 227 -6.44 29.21 -13.40
N LYS A 228 -5.54 28.24 -13.62
CA LYS A 228 -4.98 27.94 -14.94
C LYS A 228 -5.18 26.50 -15.38
N LEU A 229 -5.32 25.53 -14.46
CA LEU A 229 -5.57 24.14 -14.82
C LEU A 229 -7.00 23.99 -15.35
N LEU A 230 -7.17 23.32 -16.49
CA LEU A 230 -8.47 23.19 -17.15
C LEU A 230 -9.54 22.54 -16.24
N PRO A 231 -10.81 22.96 -16.32
CA PRO A 231 -11.83 22.58 -15.33
C PRO A 231 -12.20 21.09 -15.33
N GLY A 232 -11.99 20.38 -16.45
CA GLY A 232 -12.17 18.92 -16.57
C GLY A 232 -10.98 18.08 -16.09
N ILE A 233 -9.97 18.71 -15.47
CA ILE A 233 -8.84 18.02 -14.85
C ILE A 233 -9.04 18.04 -13.33
N ASP A 234 -9.04 16.85 -12.72
CA ASP A 234 -9.15 16.65 -11.28
C ASP A 234 -7.78 16.78 -10.60
N VAL A 235 -7.76 17.23 -9.34
CA VAL A 235 -6.54 17.48 -8.58
C VAL A 235 -6.45 16.53 -7.38
N LEU A 236 -5.32 15.83 -7.28
CA LEU A 236 -5.02 14.90 -6.19
C LEU A 236 -4.53 15.66 -4.94
N TRP A 237 -4.90 15.15 -3.76
CA TRP A 237 -4.62 15.76 -2.46
C TRP A 237 -4.55 14.71 -1.35
N THR A 238 -3.61 14.78 -0.40
CA THR A 238 -3.48 13.79 0.69
C THR A 238 -4.07 14.25 2.03
N GLY A 239 -4.75 15.41 2.05
CA GLY A 239 -5.27 16.04 3.26
C GLY A 239 -4.28 17.01 3.92
N PRO A 240 -4.43 17.30 5.24
CA PRO A 240 -3.54 18.20 5.97
C PRO A 240 -2.05 17.80 5.96
N LYS A 241 -1.72 16.52 5.76
CA LYS A 241 -0.35 15.96 5.74
C LYS A 241 -0.19 14.89 4.65
N VAL A 242 1.04 14.47 4.37
CA VAL A 242 1.36 13.33 3.49
C VAL A 242 0.61 12.07 3.96
N VAL A 243 0.74 11.73 5.24
CA VAL A 243 -0.09 10.75 5.96
C VAL A 243 -1.00 11.54 6.90
N SER A 244 -2.25 11.79 6.51
CA SER A 244 -3.20 12.52 7.35
C SER A 244 -3.78 11.61 8.44
N LYS A 245 -3.66 11.98 9.73
CA LYS A 245 -4.36 11.27 10.82
C LYS A 245 -5.86 11.37 10.61
N ASP A 246 -6.33 12.60 10.49
CA ASP A 246 -7.71 12.97 10.23
C ASP A 246 -7.73 13.94 9.03
N ILE A 247 -8.81 13.96 8.26
CA ILE A 247 -9.07 14.92 7.17
C ILE A 247 -10.36 15.67 7.54
N PRO A 248 -10.27 16.84 8.20
CA PRO A 248 -11.44 17.62 8.58
C PRO A 248 -12.18 18.22 7.38
N VAL A 249 -13.49 18.42 7.52
CA VAL A 249 -14.38 18.95 6.47
C VAL A 249 -13.93 20.34 6.00
N GLU A 250 -13.62 21.20 6.95
CA GLU A 250 -13.13 22.57 6.74
C GLU A 250 -11.80 22.62 5.99
N SER A 251 -10.93 21.61 6.13
CA SER A 251 -9.68 21.52 5.37
C SER A 251 -9.90 21.21 3.89
N ILE A 252 -10.96 20.47 3.58
CA ILE A 252 -11.39 20.20 2.20
C ILE A 252 -12.11 21.40 1.61
N GLU A 253 -12.91 22.13 2.39
CA GLU A 253 -13.55 23.37 1.94
C GLU A 253 -12.52 24.50 1.70
N GLU A 254 -11.46 24.59 2.52
CA GLU A 254 -10.32 25.49 2.29
C GLU A 254 -9.59 25.19 0.96
N VAL A 255 -9.14 23.94 0.77
CA VAL A 255 -8.37 23.61 -0.45
C VAL A 255 -9.23 23.64 -1.72
N SER A 256 -10.52 23.25 -1.62
CA SER A 256 -11.46 23.33 -2.75
C SER A 256 -11.69 24.77 -3.21
N LYS A 257 -11.63 25.74 -2.28
CA LYS A 257 -11.81 27.17 -2.58
C LYS A 257 -10.65 27.76 -3.37
N ILE A 258 -9.41 27.38 -3.07
CA ILE A 258 -8.23 27.85 -3.84
C ILE A 258 -8.06 27.07 -5.15
N LEU A 259 -8.32 25.76 -5.15
CA LEU A 259 -8.30 24.92 -6.37
C LEU A 259 -9.49 25.17 -7.31
N LYS A 260 -10.59 25.76 -6.81
CA LYS A 260 -11.86 26.03 -7.53
C LYS A 260 -12.59 24.77 -8.03
N ARG A 261 -12.28 23.62 -7.43
CA ARG A 261 -12.85 22.28 -7.72
C ARG A 261 -12.76 21.41 -6.47
N ALA A 262 -13.59 20.37 -6.38
CA ALA A 262 -13.46 19.35 -5.35
C ALA A 262 -12.18 18.52 -5.61
N PRO A 263 -11.32 18.27 -4.62
CA PRO A 263 -10.14 17.42 -4.80
C PRO A 263 -10.52 15.94 -4.82
N MET A 264 -9.63 15.13 -5.37
CA MET A 264 -9.62 13.67 -5.26
C MET A 264 -8.58 13.27 -4.22
N ILE A 265 -8.95 12.46 -3.22
CA ILE A 265 -8.01 12.09 -2.16
C ILE A 265 -7.09 10.97 -2.63
N TRP A 266 -5.78 11.19 -2.51
CA TRP A 266 -4.77 10.14 -2.45
C TRP A 266 -4.53 9.84 -0.97
N ASP A 267 -4.98 8.68 -0.47
CA ASP A 267 -5.01 8.41 0.97
C ASP A 267 -3.91 7.47 1.43
N ASN A 268 -2.85 8.02 2.03
CA ASN A 268 -1.71 7.26 2.57
C ASN A 268 -1.93 6.73 4.00
N ILE A 269 -3.15 6.72 4.54
CA ILE A 269 -3.45 6.19 5.89
C ILE A 269 -2.98 4.75 6.12
N HIS A 270 -2.91 3.93 5.06
CA HIS A 270 -2.43 2.54 5.12
C HIS A 270 -1.06 2.33 4.44
N ALA A 271 -0.38 3.36 3.96
CA ALA A 271 0.94 3.23 3.35
C ALA A 271 2.01 2.94 4.42
N ASN A 272 2.95 2.03 4.12
CA ASN A 272 4.06 1.64 5.00
C ASN A 272 5.46 1.74 4.36
N ASP A 273 5.58 2.19 3.11
CA ASP A 273 6.85 2.31 2.37
C ASP A 273 7.92 3.17 3.07
N TYR A 274 7.50 4.17 3.84
CA TYR A 274 8.38 5.02 4.65
C TYR A 274 8.94 4.36 5.93
N ASP A 275 8.47 3.19 6.36
CA ASP A 275 9.01 2.46 7.53
C ASP A 275 8.81 0.93 7.43
N GLN A 276 9.89 0.24 7.07
CA GLN A 276 9.97 -1.22 6.89
C GLN A 276 9.61 -2.07 8.13
N LYS A 277 9.41 -1.48 9.32
CA LYS A 277 8.92 -2.19 10.51
C LYS A 277 7.42 -2.05 10.74
N ARG A 278 6.71 -1.29 9.91
CA ARG A 278 5.30 -0.96 10.10
C ARG A 278 4.41 -1.66 9.09
N LEU A 279 3.21 -1.97 9.53
CA LEU A 279 2.14 -2.60 8.77
C LEU A 279 0.82 -2.09 9.33
N PHE A 280 -0.16 -1.87 8.47
CA PHE A 280 -1.45 -1.26 8.83
C PHE A 280 -2.62 -2.14 8.39
N LEU A 281 -3.15 -2.87 9.36
CA LEU A 281 -4.27 -3.80 9.29
C LEU A 281 -5.52 -3.28 10.04
N GLY A 282 -5.46 -2.06 10.58
CA GLY A 282 -6.60 -1.36 11.17
C GLY A 282 -7.60 -0.84 10.12
N PRO A 283 -8.78 -0.37 10.54
CA PRO A 283 -9.82 0.12 9.64
C PRO A 283 -9.50 1.50 9.08
N TYR A 284 -10.10 1.83 7.93
CA TYR A 284 -10.17 3.21 7.44
C TYR A 284 -10.80 4.13 8.51
N LYS A 285 -10.15 5.26 8.84
CA LYS A 285 -10.50 6.11 9.99
C LYS A 285 -10.10 7.59 9.76
N GLY A 286 -10.77 8.51 10.45
CA GLY A 286 -10.43 9.94 10.46
C GLY A 286 -10.92 10.72 9.23
N ARG A 287 -11.81 10.12 8.43
CA ARG A 287 -12.47 10.76 7.28
C ARG A 287 -13.97 10.61 7.48
N SER A 288 -14.69 11.71 7.71
CA SER A 288 -16.15 11.62 7.84
C SER A 288 -16.78 11.30 6.49
N THR A 289 -17.87 10.53 6.52
CA THR A 289 -18.74 10.22 5.38
C THR A 289 -19.35 11.49 4.75
N GLU A 290 -19.35 12.62 5.47
CA GLU A 290 -19.66 13.96 4.99
C GLU A 290 -18.67 14.52 3.95
N LEU A 291 -17.51 13.89 3.79
CA LEU A 291 -16.54 14.24 2.74
C LEU A 291 -16.97 13.70 1.37
N ILE A 292 -17.77 12.64 1.28
CA ILE A 292 -18.22 12.04 0.00
C ILE A 292 -18.93 13.10 -0.89
N PRO A 293 -19.89 13.91 -0.40
CA PRO A 293 -20.49 15.00 -1.18
C PRO A 293 -19.63 16.28 -1.29
N ARG A 294 -18.34 16.23 -0.93
CA ARG A 294 -17.35 17.33 -1.00
C ARG A 294 -16.08 16.99 -1.77
N LEU A 295 -15.75 15.70 -1.89
CA LEU A 295 -14.62 15.14 -2.64
C LEU A 295 -15.07 14.60 -4.00
N GLN A 296 -14.17 14.55 -4.97
CA GLN A 296 -14.40 13.93 -6.28
C GLN A 296 -14.08 12.42 -6.29
N GLY A 297 -13.26 11.96 -5.34
CA GLY A 297 -12.97 10.56 -5.14
C GLY A 297 -12.05 10.31 -3.94
N VAL A 298 -11.81 9.03 -3.64
CA VAL A 298 -10.82 8.55 -2.66
C VAL A 298 -10.12 7.31 -3.24
N LEU A 299 -8.81 7.43 -3.48
CA LEU A 299 -7.92 6.36 -3.88
C LEU A 299 -6.94 6.11 -2.73
N THR A 300 -7.03 4.97 -2.04
CA THR A 300 -6.05 4.65 -0.99
C THR A 300 -4.74 4.15 -1.60
N ASN A 301 -3.63 4.63 -1.06
CA ASN A 301 -2.29 4.06 -1.23
C ASN A 301 -2.02 3.19 0.01
N PRO A 302 -2.13 1.85 -0.10
CA PRO A 302 -2.10 0.96 1.06
C PRO A 302 -0.68 0.41 1.29
N ASN A 303 -0.53 -0.67 2.07
CA ASN A 303 0.77 -1.26 2.34
C ASN A 303 1.38 -1.87 1.07
N CYS A 304 2.71 -1.96 0.99
CA CYS A 304 3.41 -2.60 -0.12
C CYS A 304 3.06 -4.10 -0.25
N GLU A 305 2.91 -4.79 0.88
CA GLU A 305 2.58 -6.22 0.96
C GLU A 305 1.11 -6.48 0.61
N PHE A 306 0.87 -7.00 -0.59
CA PHE A 306 -0.44 -7.06 -1.23
C PHE A 306 -1.56 -7.67 -0.35
N GLU A 307 -1.31 -8.83 0.25
CA GLU A 307 -2.34 -9.56 1.00
C GLU A 307 -2.70 -8.91 2.35
N SER A 308 -1.86 -8.03 2.88
CA SER A 308 -2.16 -7.26 4.09
C SER A 308 -3.31 -6.26 3.88
N ASN A 309 -3.54 -5.85 2.63
CA ASN A 309 -4.45 -4.75 2.28
C ASN A 309 -5.94 -5.11 2.29
N TYR A 310 -6.29 -6.35 2.66
CA TYR A 310 -7.67 -6.82 2.71
C TYR A 310 -8.54 -5.92 3.60
N VAL A 311 -8.06 -5.56 4.80
CA VAL A 311 -8.82 -4.70 5.72
C VAL A 311 -8.89 -3.26 5.22
N ALA A 312 -7.77 -2.70 4.76
CA ALA A 312 -7.71 -1.33 4.24
C ALA A 312 -8.76 -1.07 3.14
N ILE A 313 -8.79 -1.94 2.14
CA ILE A 313 -9.66 -1.81 0.96
C ILE A 313 -11.13 -2.16 1.30
N HIS A 314 -11.37 -3.20 2.09
CA HIS A 314 -12.73 -3.59 2.53
C HIS A 314 -13.38 -2.52 3.41
N THR A 315 -12.63 -1.95 4.35
CA THR A 315 -13.15 -0.91 5.25
C THR A 315 -13.33 0.45 4.55
N LEU A 316 -12.53 0.78 3.54
CA LEU A 316 -12.77 1.88 2.61
C LEU A 316 -14.06 1.67 1.79
N ALA A 317 -14.27 0.48 1.23
CA ALA A 317 -15.51 0.17 0.50
C ALA A 317 -16.74 0.27 1.41
N THR A 318 -16.62 -0.17 2.66
CA THR A 318 -17.67 -0.06 3.69
C THR A 318 -17.96 1.40 4.04
N TRP A 319 -16.93 2.24 4.14
CA TRP A 319 -17.06 3.69 4.31
C TRP A 319 -17.79 4.34 3.13
N TYR A 320 -17.34 4.09 1.90
CA TYR A 320 -17.94 4.67 0.69
C TYR A 320 -19.43 4.33 0.57
N LYS A 321 -19.80 3.06 0.78
CA LYS A 321 -21.20 2.60 0.71
C LYS A 321 -22.11 3.21 1.77
N SER A 322 -21.58 3.69 2.90
CA SER A 322 -22.40 4.24 3.99
C SER A 322 -23.06 5.59 3.66
N ASN A 323 -22.46 6.40 2.78
CA ASN A 323 -23.05 7.65 2.29
C ASN A 323 -22.80 7.88 0.77
N MET A 324 -22.86 6.80 -0.02
CA MET A 324 -22.65 6.85 -1.48
C MET A 324 -23.62 7.81 -2.20
N ASN A 325 -24.81 8.05 -1.62
CA ASN A 325 -25.80 8.99 -2.15
C ASN A 325 -25.49 10.47 -1.83
N GLY A 326 -24.45 10.76 -1.05
CA GLY A 326 -23.94 12.12 -0.83
C GLY A 326 -24.85 13.01 0.03
N VAL A 327 -25.55 12.46 1.01
CA VAL A 327 -26.40 13.23 1.93
C VAL A 327 -25.51 14.08 2.85
N ARG A 328 -25.82 15.38 2.98
CA ARG A 328 -25.18 16.30 3.94
C ARG A 328 -26.06 16.46 5.17
N LYS A 329 -25.47 16.48 6.38
CA LYS A 329 -26.23 16.62 7.64
C LYS A 329 -27.13 17.86 7.64
N ASP A 330 -26.68 18.96 7.03
CA ASP A 330 -27.41 20.22 6.88
C ASP A 330 -28.83 20.05 6.32
N VAL A 331 -29.04 19.08 5.43
CA VAL A 331 -30.33 18.80 4.77
C VAL A 331 -31.23 17.91 5.62
N VAL A 332 -30.64 17.05 6.46
CA VAL A 332 -31.38 16.16 7.37
C VAL A 332 -32.00 16.93 8.53
N MET A 333 -31.43 18.08 8.91
CA MET A 333 -31.91 18.92 10.00
C MET A 333 -33.06 19.87 9.61
N THR A 334 -33.36 20.04 8.31
CA THR A 334 -34.45 20.93 7.86
C THR A 334 -35.77 20.22 7.59
N ASP A 335 -35.74 18.94 7.22
CA ASP A 335 -36.93 18.18 6.84
C ASP A 335 -37.08 16.89 7.65
N SER A 336 -38.27 16.72 8.23
CA SER A 336 -38.84 15.52 8.88
C SER A 336 -38.41 15.17 10.33
N GLU A 337 -39.22 15.64 11.29
CA GLU A 337 -39.43 14.91 12.56
C GLU A 337 -40.21 13.58 12.36
N GLU A 338 -40.71 13.30 11.15
CA GLU A 338 -41.60 12.16 10.84
C GLU A 338 -40.98 11.02 9.99
N SER A 339 -39.72 11.12 9.52
CA SER A 339 -39.11 10.11 8.62
C SER A 339 -38.05 9.23 9.29
N THR A 340 -38.29 8.80 10.54
CA THR A 340 -37.37 7.96 11.32
C THR A 340 -37.35 6.49 10.86
N VAL A 341 -36.87 6.23 9.64
CA VAL A 341 -36.67 4.89 9.07
C VAL A 341 -35.22 4.72 8.58
N SER A 342 -34.27 4.89 9.51
CA SER A 342 -32.87 4.47 9.33
C SER A 342 -32.20 4.16 10.67
N ILE A 343 -31.84 2.88 10.85
CA ILE A 343 -30.71 2.36 11.63
C ILE A 343 -30.47 3.04 13.01
N GLN A 344 -31.22 2.59 14.03
CA GLN A 344 -30.96 2.97 15.42
C GLN A 344 -29.93 2.02 16.07
N ILE A 345 -28.64 2.21 15.78
CA ILE A 345 -27.55 1.50 16.48
C ILE A 345 -27.41 2.09 17.89
N LYS A 346 -28.18 1.55 18.84
CA LYS A 346 -27.89 1.66 20.26
C LYS A 346 -26.74 0.71 20.61
N LEU A 347 -25.53 1.26 20.69
CA LEU A 347 -24.43 0.61 21.39
C LEU A 347 -24.39 1.15 22.83
N GLU A 348 -24.96 0.38 23.76
CA GLU A 348 -24.65 0.50 25.17
C GLU A 348 -23.24 -0.06 25.38
N ASN A 349 -22.24 0.82 25.34
CA ASN A 349 -20.85 0.55 25.75
C ASN A 349 -20.48 1.56 26.84
N GLU A 350 -19.95 1.06 27.95
CA GLU A 350 -19.65 1.87 29.13
C GLU A 350 -18.34 2.68 28.96
N GLY A 351 -18.41 4.00 29.15
CA GLY A 351 -17.30 4.83 29.64
C GLY A 351 -16.05 4.99 28.77
N SER A 352 -16.10 5.93 27.82
CA SER A 352 -14.88 6.63 27.35
C SER A 352 -15.18 8.09 26.98
N ASP A 353 -14.80 9.02 27.85
CA ASP A 353 -14.90 10.47 27.61
C ASP A 353 -13.82 10.94 26.62
N GLU A 354 -14.08 10.83 25.31
CA GLU A 354 -13.47 11.69 24.28
C GLU A 354 -14.54 12.10 23.26
N ASP A 355 -15.00 13.35 23.32
CA ASP A 355 -15.98 13.95 22.42
C ASP A 355 -15.42 14.14 21.00
N ILE A 356 -15.39 13.06 20.23
CA ILE A 356 -15.26 13.08 18.77
C ILE A 356 -16.67 12.94 18.20
N GLU A 357 -17.10 13.89 17.35
CA GLU A 357 -18.37 13.80 16.62
C GLU A 357 -18.44 12.45 15.87
N THR A 358 -19.26 11.54 16.40
CA THR A 358 -19.24 10.16 15.94
C THR A 358 -19.99 10.06 14.61
N ASP A 359 -19.33 9.50 13.60
CA ASP A 359 -19.94 9.35 12.28
C ASP A 359 -21.07 8.33 12.34
N VAL A 360 -22.31 8.83 12.37
CA VAL A 360 -23.53 8.04 12.56
C VAL A 360 -23.70 6.96 11.47
N LEU A 361 -23.10 7.14 10.31
CA LEU A 361 -23.17 6.22 9.18
C LEU A 361 -22.02 5.20 9.16
N TYR A 362 -20.90 5.47 9.84
CA TYR A 362 -19.70 4.63 9.77
C TYR A 362 -18.97 4.45 11.11
N SER A 363 -19.02 3.23 11.68
CA SER A 363 -18.15 2.81 12.78
C SER A 363 -16.92 2.05 12.24
N PRO A 364 -15.69 2.56 12.46
CA PRO A 364 -14.46 1.84 12.11
C PRO A 364 -14.34 0.47 12.79
N GLN A 365 -14.84 0.33 14.02
CA GLN A 365 -14.80 -0.92 14.79
C GLN A 365 -15.74 -1.99 14.21
N MET A 366 -16.94 -1.59 13.75
CA MET A 366 -17.84 -2.51 13.04
C MET A 366 -17.29 -2.88 11.66
N ALA A 367 -16.75 -1.91 10.92
CA ALA A 367 -16.11 -2.16 9.62
C ALA A 367 -14.92 -3.13 9.75
N LEU A 368 -14.05 -2.93 10.76
CA LEU A 368 -12.95 -3.85 11.08
C LEU A 368 -13.46 -5.27 11.35
N LYS A 369 -14.49 -5.41 12.20
CA LYS A 369 -15.04 -6.72 12.56
C LYS A 369 -15.59 -7.47 11.34
N LEU A 370 -16.26 -6.77 10.43
CA LEU A 370 -16.75 -7.33 9.16
C LEU A 370 -15.57 -7.76 8.27
N ALA A 371 -14.59 -6.87 8.05
CA ALA A 371 -13.42 -7.14 7.21
C ALA A 371 -12.59 -8.34 7.71
N LEU A 372 -12.36 -8.46 9.03
CA LEU A 372 -11.63 -9.59 9.61
C LEU A 372 -12.41 -10.90 9.54
N THR A 373 -13.76 -10.85 9.62
CA THR A 373 -14.62 -12.03 9.52
C THR A 373 -14.65 -12.59 8.09
N ASP A 374 -14.65 -11.71 7.09
CA ASP A 374 -14.49 -12.08 5.68
C ASP A 374 -13.07 -12.59 5.38
N TRP A 375 -12.03 -11.88 5.86
CA TRP A 375 -10.62 -12.23 5.60
C TRP A 375 -10.25 -13.60 6.16
N LEU A 376 -10.84 -14.00 7.30
CA LEU A 376 -10.63 -15.32 7.93
C LEU A 376 -10.86 -16.49 6.97
N GLN A 377 -11.80 -16.37 6.02
CA GLN A 377 -12.09 -17.41 5.03
C GLN A 377 -10.90 -17.64 4.09
N GLU A 378 -10.18 -16.58 3.73
CA GLU A 378 -9.07 -16.62 2.77
C GLU A 378 -7.84 -17.38 3.33
N PHE A 379 -7.66 -17.44 4.66
CA PHE A 379 -6.59 -18.22 5.31
C PHE A 379 -6.76 -19.73 5.17
N GLY A 380 -8.01 -20.21 5.16
CA GLY A 380 -8.35 -21.64 5.07
C GLY A 380 -8.22 -22.22 3.66
N VAL A 381 -8.17 -21.39 2.62
CA VAL A 381 -8.12 -21.80 1.22
C VAL A 381 -6.67 -21.83 0.72
N PRO A 382 -6.13 -22.99 0.27
CA PRO A 382 -4.85 -23.02 -0.43
C PRO A 382 -4.99 -22.27 -1.76
N LEU A 383 -4.13 -21.27 -2.01
CA LEU A 383 -4.23 -20.44 -3.20
C LEU A 383 -3.88 -21.25 -4.47
N GLN A 384 -4.90 -21.68 -5.22
CA GLN A 384 -4.71 -22.36 -6.50
C GLN A 384 -4.55 -21.34 -7.64
N TYR A 385 -3.32 -20.90 -7.89
CA TYR A 385 -2.99 -20.31 -9.19
C TYR A 385 -3.21 -21.35 -10.29
N SER A 386 -4.36 -21.28 -10.94
CA SER A 386 -4.65 -22.06 -12.14
C SER A 386 -3.79 -21.55 -13.29
N SER A 387 -2.54 -22.03 -13.36
CA SER A 387 -1.76 -22.03 -14.59
C SER A 387 -2.49 -22.90 -15.61
N ARG A 388 -3.47 -22.33 -16.31
CA ARG A 388 -4.08 -22.94 -17.48
C ARG A 388 -2.97 -23.10 -18.52
N GLN A 389 -2.35 -24.27 -18.55
CA GLN A 389 -1.59 -24.71 -19.70
C GLN A 389 -2.48 -24.51 -20.92
N VAL A 390 -2.01 -23.72 -21.89
CA VAL A 390 -2.73 -23.49 -23.14
C VAL A 390 -2.92 -24.87 -23.78
N SER A 391 -4.17 -25.32 -23.86
CA SER A 391 -4.52 -26.62 -24.41
C SER A 391 -4.27 -26.61 -25.91
N HIS A 392 -3.04 -26.90 -26.31
CA HIS A 392 -2.64 -27.03 -27.72
C HIS A 392 -3.56 -28.04 -28.40
N SER A 393 -4.42 -27.53 -29.29
CA SER A 393 -5.36 -28.34 -30.07
C SER A 393 -4.60 -29.24 -31.03
N GLY A 394 -4.24 -30.45 -30.57
CA GLY A 394 -3.51 -31.46 -31.33
C GLY A 394 -4.30 -31.92 -32.56
N ALA A 395 -4.00 -31.32 -33.71
CA ALA A 395 -4.51 -31.76 -35.00
C ALA A 395 -4.03 -33.20 -35.28
N LYS A 396 -4.97 -34.10 -35.57
CA LYS A 396 -4.67 -35.52 -35.82
C LYS A 396 -3.92 -35.68 -37.14
N ALA A 397 -2.65 -36.09 -37.06
CA ALA A 397 -1.86 -36.55 -38.20
C ALA A 397 -1.48 -38.03 -38.00
N THR A 398 -1.75 -38.86 -39.01
CA THR A 398 -1.59 -40.32 -38.92
C THR A 398 -0.13 -40.75 -39.12
N VAL A 399 0.37 -41.62 -38.25
CA VAL A 399 1.74 -42.14 -38.32
C VAL A 399 1.90 -43.18 -39.43
N VAL A 400 2.95 -43.04 -40.24
CA VAL A 400 3.50 -44.10 -41.11
C VAL A 400 5.02 -44.08 -40.98
N CYS A 401 5.63 -45.23 -40.64
CA CYS A 401 7.07 -45.34 -40.37
C CYS A 401 7.84 -45.93 -41.55
N ILE A 402 8.98 -45.31 -41.93
CA ILE A 402 10.02 -45.91 -42.78
C ILE A 402 11.41 -45.49 -42.22
N PRO A 403 12.38 -46.41 -42.04
CA PRO A 403 13.71 -46.13 -41.47
C PRO A 403 14.82 -46.12 -42.56
N PRO A 404 16.14 -46.06 -42.26
CA PRO A 404 16.84 -44.81 -41.93
C PRO A 404 18.17 -44.61 -42.71
N LEU A 405 18.77 -43.40 -42.71
CA LEU A 405 20.16 -43.22 -43.21
C LEU A 405 20.95 -42.03 -42.58
N VAL A 406 21.91 -42.39 -41.73
CA VAL A 406 23.32 -41.89 -41.65
C VAL A 406 23.65 -40.46 -41.13
N SER A 407 24.33 -40.46 -39.96
CA SER A 407 25.38 -39.55 -39.41
C SER A 407 25.15 -38.04 -39.15
N ALA A 408 24.96 -37.68 -37.86
CA ALA A 408 25.95 -37.10 -36.91
C ALA A 408 26.85 -35.89 -37.31
N PRO A 409 27.38 -35.09 -36.34
CA PRO A 409 27.33 -35.23 -34.87
C PRO A 409 26.70 -34.04 -34.11
N SER A 410 26.50 -34.21 -32.80
CA SER A 410 26.03 -33.17 -31.86
C SER A 410 27.16 -32.37 -31.22
N LEU A 411 26.84 -31.17 -30.73
CA LEU A 411 27.65 -30.39 -29.79
C LEU A 411 26.79 -30.09 -28.56
N HIS A 412 27.22 -30.57 -27.39
CA HIS A 412 26.56 -30.30 -26.12
C HIS A 412 27.16 -29.03 -25.49
N SER A 413 26.34 -28.24 -24.80
CA SER A 413 26.81 -27.18 -23.90
C SER A 413 25.84 -27.04 -22.75
N ALA A 414 26.24 -27.55 -21.59
CA ALA A 414 25.56 -27.28 -20.32
C ALA A 414 26.07 -25.94 -19.78
N THR A 415 25.17 -25.09 -19.30
CA THR A 415 25.54 -23.79 -18.71
C THR A 415 25.40 -23.87 -17.20
N THR A 416 26.52 -24.02 -16.49
CA THR A 416 26.56 -23.94 -15.03
C THR A 416 26.39 -22.49 -14.59
N VAL A 417 25.44 -22.23 -13.68
CA VAL A 417 25.27 -20.91 -13.07
C VAL A 417 26.27 -20.74 -11.94
N THR A 418 27.24 -19.84 -12.12
CA THR A 418 28.19 -19.46 -11.06
C THR A 418 27.93 -18.01 -10.63
N THR A 419 27.43 -17.83 -9.41
CA THR A 419 27.25 -16.51 -8.81
C THR A 419 28.60 -15.88 -8.47
N VAL A 420 28.95 -14.76 -9.11
CA VAL A 420 30.15 -13.97 -8.79
C VAL A 420 29.73 -12.64 -8.18
N TYR A 421 30.12 -12.42 -6.93
CA TYR A 421 29.91 -11.17 -6.19
C TYR A 421 31.02 -10.19 -6.59
N GLN A 422 30.68 -9.04 -7.19
CA GLN A 422 31.66 -8.00 -7.56
C GLN A 422 31.52 -6.76 -6.69
N GLN A 423 32.64 -6.28 -6.15
CA GLN A 423 32.74 -4.99 -5.46
C GLN A 423 32.94 -3.85 -6.47
N PRO A 424 32.52 -2.61 -6.15
CA PRO A 424 32.64 -1.48 -7.06
C PRO A 424 34.09 -1.06 -7.28
N ILE A 425 34.49 -0.90 -8.55
CA ILE A 425 35.82 -0.45 -8.94
C ILE A 425 35.88 1.08 -8.90
N MET A 426 36.74 1.63 -8.04
CA MET A 426 37.14 3.04 -8.13
C MET A 426 38.08 3.25 -9.32
N SER A 427 37.78 4.23 -10.17
CA SER A 427 38.65 4.62 -11.28
C SER A 427 39.69 5.67 -10.85
N GLN A 428 40.94 5.49 -11.28
CA GLN A 428 42.00 6.51 -11.20
C GLN A 428 42.69 6.66 -12.55
N GLY A 429 43.06 7.90 -12.88
CA GLY A 429 43.78 8.28 -14.09
C GLY A 429 43.45 9.73 -14.48
N ALA A 430 44.42 10.62 -14.74
CA ALA A 430 45.86 10.50 -14.62
C ALA A 430 46.51 11.87 -14.29
N VAL A 431 47.78 11.86 -13.89
CA VAL A 431 48.53 13.08 -13.47
C VAL A 431 49.24 13.74 -14.64
N LEU A 432 49.13 15.07 -14.75
CA LEU A 432 50.10 15.95 -15.41
C LEU A 432 50.35 17.19 -14.54
N SER A 433 51.50 17.85 -14.73
CA SER A 433 52.18 18.67 -13.71
C SER A 433 52.10 20.18 -13.92
N GLY A 434 52.27 20.94 -12.82
CA GLY A 434 52.54 22.38 -12.84
C GLY A 434 52.49 23.04 -11.44
N ASP A 435 53.64 23.45 -10.90
CA ASP A 435 53.75 24.25 -9.67
C ASP A 435 53.33 25.72 -9.89
N PRO A 436 52.80 26.39 -8.85
CA PRO A 436 53.52 27.56 -8.28
C PRO A 436 53.45 27.67 -6.73
N PRO A 437 54.23 28.58 -6.09
CA PRO A 437 54.63 28.46 -4.68
C PRO A 437 53.82 29.30 -3.65
N MET A 438 54.37 29.40 -2.43
CA MET A 438 53.71 29.71 -1.15
C MET A 438 53.49 31.20 -0.80
N LEU A 439 52.63 31.38 0.23
CA LEU A 439 52.72 32.36 1.34
C LEU A 439 52.48 33.86 1.08
N ALA A 440 51.39 34.37 1.68
CA ALA A 440 51.39 35.61 2.47
C ALA A 440 50.27 35.56 3.55
N LYS A 441 50.48 36.25 4.68
CA LYS A 441 49.44 36.64 5.65
C LYS A 441 48.97 38.08 5.34
N GLU A 442 47.77 38.46 5.79
CA GLU A 442 47.61 39.65 6.64
C GLU A 442 46.29 39.62 7.44
N GLU A 443 46.11 40.57 8.36
CA GLU A 443 45.19 40.48 9.51
C GLU A 443 44.21 41.67 9.63
N GLU A 444 43.14 41.47 10.41
CA GLU A 444 42.22 42.48 11.01
C GLU A 444 41.46 43.51 10.14
N LYS A 445 40.13 43.52 10.29
CA LYS A 445 39.50 44.49 11.21
C LYS A 445 38.08 44.13 11.68
N LYS A 446 37.76 44.60 12.89
CA LYS A 446 36.46 44.48 13.56
C LYS A 446 35.54 45.64 13.19
N GLN A 447 34.23 45.39 13.26
CA GLN A 447 33.35 46.26 14.03
C GLN A 447 32.20 45.45 14.65
N LEU A 448 31.65 45.97 15.74
CA LEU A 448 30.55 45.41 16.54
C LEU A 448 29.36 46.38 16.45
N ASP A 449 28.16 45.89 16.76
CA ASP A 449 27.19 46.59 17.62
C ASP A 449 26.18 45.55 18.16
N GLU A 450 25.51 45.87 19.27
CA GLU A 450 24.78 44.92 20.13
C GLU A 450 23.25 44.94 19.93
N GLU A 451 22.62 43.76 19.96
CA GLU A 451 21.61 43.25 20.96
C GLU A 451 20.75 44.23 21.83
N PRO A 452 19.78 43.80 22.68
CA PRO A 452 19.31 42.42 23.00
C PRO A 452 17.76 42.23 23.13
N MET A 453 17.38 41.07 23.69
CA MET A 453 16.17 40.74 24.46
C MET A 453 14.93 40.19 23.71
N ASP A 454 14.18 39.20 24.23
CA ASP A 454 14.32 38.46 25.51
C ASP A 454 13.75 37.02 25.42
N MET A 455 14.36 36.07 26.13
CA MET A 455 13.72 34.79 26.50
C MET A 455 14.17 34.38 27.90
N VAL A 456 13.21 34.19 28.81
CA VAL A 456 13.46 33.94 30.23
C VAL A 456 13.98 32.52 30.47
N VAL A 457 15.05 32.41 31.25
CA VAL A 457 15.65 31.15 31.72
C VAL A 457 15.67 31.12 33.25
N GLU A 458 15.12 30.08 33.87
CA GLU A 458 15.35 29.78 35.29
C GLU A 458 16.31 28.58 35.48
N LYS A 459 17.57 28.94 35.76
CA LYS A 459 18.56 28.27 36.60
C LYS A 459 18.80 26.75 36.49
N LEU A 460 20.03 26.43 36.07
CA LEU A 460 20.81 25.29 36.56
C LEU A 460 21.58 25.69 37.83
N ASP A 461 21.87 24.71 38.69
CA ASP A 461 22.95 24.77 39.69
C ASP A 461 23.91 23.57 39.50
N ASP A 462 25.17 23.78 39.88
CA ASP A 462 26.39 22.98 39.63
C ASP A 462 26.33 21.43 39.52
N ILE A 463 27.06 20.89 38.53
CA ILE A 463 28.37 20.21 38.70
C ILE A 463 28.94 19.90 37.30
N ASN A 464 30.13 20.41 36.96
CA ASN A 464 30.78 20.05 35.68
C ASN A 464 32.33 20.18 35.68
N LYS A 465 33.04 19.11 36.07
CA LYS A 465 34.50 18.93 35.86
C LYS A 465 34.89 17.44 35.78
N ASN A 466 34.92 16.87 34.56
CA ASN A 466 35.86 15.81 34.10
C ASN A 466 35.51 15.20 32.71
N GLY A 467 35.01 15.98 31.75
CA GLY A 467 34.67 15.45 30.41
C GLY A 467 35.88 15.18 29.49
N ASN A 468 36.82 16.12 29.41
CA ASN A 468 37.69 16.24 28.22
C ASN A 468 39.06 15.52 28.30
N GLN A 469 39.28 14.62 29.27
CA GLN A 469 40.56 13.91 29.44
C GLN A 469 40.49 12.40 29.17
N ILE A 470 39.31 11.85 28.83
CA ILE A 470 39.10 10.42 28.59
C ILE A 470 38.97 10.09 27.08
N LEU A 471 38.73 11.10 26.24
CA LEU A 471 38.52 10.96 24.79
C LEU A 471 39.82 10.88 23.96
N THR A 472 40.98 11.25 24.52
CA THR A 472 42.28 11.13 23.85
C THR A 472 42.86 9.72 23.91
N ASP A 473 42.78 9.09 25.08
CA ASP A 473 43.62 7.92 25.43
C ASP A 473 43.12 6.60 24.80
N ILE A 474 41.95 6.63 24.14
CA ILE A 474 41.38 5.48 23.42
C ILE A 474 41.77 5.49 21.93
N ALA A 475 42.24 6.62 21.39
CA ALA A 475 42.54 6.78 19.97
C ALA A 475 43.88 6.14 19.53
N GLU A 476 44.89 6.10 20.42
CA GLU A 476 46.24 5.64 20.07
C GLU A 476 46.40 4.10 20.09
N ALA A 477 45.46 3.37 20.71
CA ALA A 477 45.62 1.95 21.04
C ALA A 477 45.23 0.95 19.93
N LYS A 478 45.10 1.37 18.66
CA LYS A 478 44.56 0.52 17.58
C LYS A 478 45.27 0.56 16.21
N MET A 479 46.50 1.07 16.14
CA MET A 479 47.26 1.16 14.87
C MET A 479 48.70 0.63 14.99
N SER A 480 48.87 -0.68 15.27
CA SER A 480 50.13 -1.41 15.02
C SER A 480 49.95 -2.94 15.04
N GLU A 481 50.20 -3.57 13.89
CA GLU A 481 51.02 -4.78 13.65
C GLU A 481 50.46 -5.64 12.50
N GLU A 482 51.34 -5.95 11.54
CA GLU A 482 51.08 -6.79 10.36
C GLU A 482 52.02 -8.00 10.33
N LEU A 483 51.49 -9.20 10.04
CA LEU A 483 52.07 -10.24 9.15
C LEU A 483 53.49 -10.83 9.52
N LYS A 484 53.82 -12.12 9.36
CA LYS A 484 53.28 -13.26 8.58
C LYS A 484 53.84 -14.62 9.16
N PRO A 485 53.77 -15.82 8.51
CA PRO A 485 53.71 -17.13 9.20
C PRO A 485 55.05 -17.90 9.27
N MET A 486 55.01 -19.11 9.85
CA MET A 486 56.04 -20.15 9.69
C MET A 486 55.43 -21.57 9.81
N ASP A 487 56.12 -22.58 9.26
CA ASP A 487 55.60 -23.91 8.91
C ASP A 487 55.78 -25.04 9.97
N THR A 488 55.33 -26.25 9.60
CA THR A 488 55.50 -27.58 10.23
C THR A 488 56.96 -27.89 10.64
N ASP A 489 57.27 -28.77 11.60
CA ASP A 489 56.97 -30.23 11.54
C ASP A 489 57.36 -31.03 12.83
N LYS A 490 56.84 -32.28 12.94
CA LYS A 490 57.39 -33.51 13.62
C LYS A 490 57.45 -33.76 15.15
N GLU A 491 56.77 -34.86 15.51
CA GLU A 491 57.20 -36.06 16.30
C GLU A 491 57.65 -35.96 17.79
N ASN A 492 56.86 -36.55 18.71
CA ASN A 492 57.11 -37.96 19.12
C ASN A 492 55.99 -38.66 19.94
N LEU A 493 56.11 -40.00 20.04
CA LEU A 493 55.13 -41.00 20.52
C LEU A 493 54.95 -41.07 22.06
N VAL A 494 53.82 -41.63 22.53
CA VAL A 494 53.70 -42.94 23.22
C VAL A 494 52.26 -43.48 23.10
N GLU A 495 52.15 -44.81 23.15
CA GLU A 495 51.01 -45.75 22.99
C GLU A 495 49.79 -45.51 23.95
N ALA A 496 48.62 -46.17 23.84
CA ALA A 496 48.35 -47.48 23.23
C ALA A 496 46.88 -47.81 22.86
N LYS A 497 46.77 -48.82 21.97
CA LYS A 497 45.66 -49.77 21.72
C LYS A 497 44.43 -49.33 20.90
N SER A 498 44.25 -50.06 19.79
CA SER A 498 43.12 -50.08 18.86
C SER A 498 42.25 -51.35 19.05
N LEU A 499 41.11 -51.39 18.36
CA LEU A 499 40.55 -52.64 17.82
C LEU A 499 39.83 -52.32 16.49
N GLU A 500 40.13 -53.07 15.43
CA GLU A 500 39.54 -52.89 14.08
C GLU A 500 38.72 -54.11 13.65
N SER A 501 37.66 -53.88 12.87
CA SER A 501 37.19 -54.68 11.73
C SER A 501 35.83 -54.14 11.24
N SER A 502 35.49 -54.15 9.95
CA SER A 502 36.29 -54.37 8.73
C SER A 502 35.54 -53.78 7.54
N MET A 503 36.24 -53.21 6.55
CA MET A 503 35.61 -52.74 5.31
C MET A 503 35.25 -53.92 4.37
N GLN A 504 34.18 -53.75 3.61
CA GLN A 504 34.03 -54.38 2.29
C GLN A 504 33.22 -53.44 1.39
N GLU A 505 33.79 -53.09 0.24
CA GLU A 505 33.11 -52.35 -0.83
C GLU A 505 32.50 -53.33 -1.83
N ASP A 506 31.36 -52.97 -2.43
CA ASP A 506 31.05 -53.35 -3.81
C ASP A 506 30.20 -52.25 -4.46
N GLY A 507 30.29 -52.11 -5.79
CA GLY A 507 29.71 -50.99 -6.53
C GLY A 507 28.47 -51.37 -7.33
N GLY A 508 27.38 -50.60 -7.18
CA GLY A 508 26.15 -50.76 -7.94
C GLY A 508 25.56 -49.42 -8.40
N ASN A 509 25.02 -49.38 -9.63
CA ASN A 509 24.24 -48.24 -10.08
C ASN A 509 22.83 -48.31 -9.48
N ASP A 510 22.38 -47.25 -8.80
CA ASP A 510 20.96 -47.05 -8.49
C ASP A 510 20.42 -45.81 -9.24
N ILE A 511 19.68 -46.09 -10.30
CA ILE A 511 18.81 -45.12 -10.96
C ILE A 511 17.51 -45.10 -10.16
N ALA A 512 17.14 -43.94 -9.59
CA ALA A 512 15.88 -43.80 -8.86
C ALA A 512 14.69 -44.23 -9.76
N PRO A 513 13.86 -45.20 -9.34
CA PRO A 513 12.81 -45.73 -10.20
C PRO A 513 11.69 -44.71 -10.40
N MET A 514 11.12 -44.69 -11.60
CA MET A 514 9.93 -43.92 -11.92
C MET A 514 8.76 -44.34 -11.03
N GLN A 515 7.97 -43.38 -10.56
CA GLN A 515 6.70 -43.64 -9.89
C GLN A 515 5.69 -44.21 -10.89
N THR A 516 5.01 -45.29 -10.51
CA THR A 516 3.85 -45.85 -11.22
C THR A 516 2.57 -45.56 -10.46
N ASP A 517 1.49 -45.24 -11.17
CA ASP A 517 0.21 -44.77 -10.60
C ASP A 517 -0.62 -45.85 -9.86
N GLU A 518 -0.18 -46.30 -8.69
CA GLU A 518 -0.98 -47.15 -7.78
C GLU A 518 -0.86 -46.75 -6.29
N GLN A 519 -1.59 -45.69 -5.87
CA GLN A 519 -1.90 -45.48 -4.44
C GLN A 519 -3.06 -44.51 -4.13
N ILE A 520 -4.22 -44.68 -4.76
CA ILE A 520 -5.47 -44.04 -4.31
C ILE A 520 -6.07 -44.84 -3.13
N ASN A 521 -5.39 -44.77 -1.98
CA ASN A 521 -5.91 -45.00 -0.63
C ASN A 521 -4.77 -44.82 0.39
N LYS A 522 -4.54 -43.58 0.83
CA LYS A 522 -3.83 -43.34 2.09
C LYS A 522 -4.84 -43.43 3.22
N GLU A 523 -4.81 -44.53 3.97
CA GLU A 523 -5.44 -44.56 5.28
C GLU A 523 -4.83 -43.44 6.14
N LEU A 524 -5.68 -42.67 6.83
CA LEU A 524 -5.22 -41.66 7.76
C LEU A 524 -4.55 -42.38 8.94
N PHE A 525 -3.27 -42.11 9.18
CA PHE A 525 -2.57 -42.66 10.33
C PHE A 525 -3.22 -42.14 11.62
N ILE A 526 -3.80 -43.04 12.42
CA ILE A 526 -4.37 -42.73 13.73
C ILE A 526 -3.41 -43.29 14.79
N PRO A 527 -2.72 -42.44 15.57
CA PRO A 527 -1.78 -42.91 16.58
C PRO A 527 -2.51 -43.67 17.69
N GLY A 528 -1.90 -44.73 18.19
CA GLY A 528 -2.38 -45.49 19.35
C GLY A 528 -2.37 -44.66 20.65
N PRO A 529 -3.12 -45.08 21.68
CA PRO A 529 -3.28 -44.29 22.93
C PRO A 529 -1.99 -44.10 23.75
N ASN A 530 -0.91 -44.82 23.42
CA ASN A 530 0.41 -44.69 24.04
C ASN A 530 1.48 -44.11 23.09
N GLU A 531 1.10 -43.76 21.85
CA GLU A 531 2.00 -43.18 20.86
C GLU A 531 1.99 -41.65 20.99
N LYS A 532 2.95 -40.96 20.35
CA LYS A 532 2.88 -39.50 20.29
C LYS A 532 1.65 -39.10 19.46
N PRO A 533 0.78 -38.20 19.95
CA PRO A 533 -0.30 -37.68 19.14
C PRO A 533 0.27 -37.00 17.88
N LEU A 534 -0.42 -37.17 16.75
CA LEU A 534 -0.07 -36.43 15.54
C LEU A 534 -0.15 -34.93 15.81
N TYR A 535 0.73 -34.17 15.14
CA TYR A 535 0.65 -32.72 15.14
C TYR A 535 -0.62 -32.30 14.39
N THR A 536 -1.65 -31.95 15.15
CA THR A 536 -2.90 -31.39 14.63
C THR A 536 -2.70 -29.89 14.43
N VAL A 537 -2.84 -29.43 13.19
CA VAL A 537 -2.82 -28.01 12.86
C VAL A 537 -4.10 -27.38 13.40
N GLU A 538 -3.97 -26.54 14.42
CA GLU A 538 -5.03 -25.63 14.81
C GLU A 538 -5.22 -24.56 13.73
N ALA A 539 -6.47 -24.30 13.33
CA ALA A 539 -6.78 -23.24 12.38
C ALA A 539 -6.61 -21.85 13.01
N VAL A 540 -6.33 -20.86 12.16
CA VAL A 540 -6.41 -19.43 12.51
C VAL A 540 -7.85 -19.11 12.95
N SER A 541 -8.00 -18.34 14.03
CA SER A 541 -9.29 -17.88 14.56
C SER A 541 -9.56 -16.40 14.27
N LEU A 542 -10.79 -15.92 14.54
CA LEU A 542 -11.10 -14.50 14.44
C LEU A 542 -10.35 -13.70 15.52
N GLU A 543 -10.15 -14.32 16.69
CA GLU A 543 -9.43 -13.76 17.84
C GLU A 543 -7.94 -13.55 17.52
N ASP A 544 -7.33 -14.48 16.78
CA ASP A 544 -5.99 -14.38 16.22
C ASP A 544 -5.89 -13.17 15.27
N LEU A 545 -6.82 -13.02 14.32
CA LEU A 545 -6.81 -11.89 13.36
C LEU A 545 -7.10 -10.53 14.02
N GLN A 546 -7.97 -10.48 15.04
CA GLN A 546 -8.17 -9.27 15.84
C GLN A 546 -6.90 -8.88 16.62
N LEU A 547 -6.16 -9.85 17.18
CA LEU A 547 -4.90 -9.58 17.88
C LEU A 547 -3.82 -9.11 16.89
N LEU A 548 -3.72 -9.75 15.73
CA LEU A 548 -2.83 -9.34 14.65
C LEU A 548 -3.11 -7.90 14.20
N ALA A 549 -4.38 -7.54 13.99
CA ALA A 549 -4.78 -6.19 13.64
C ALA A 549 -4.49 -5.19 14.76
N ASP A 550 -4.77 -5.51 16.02
CA ASP A 550 -4.50 -4.61 17.15
C ASP A 550 -3.01 -4.32 17.38
N LEU A 551 -2.13 -5.27 17.04
CA LEU A 551 -0.68 -5.09 17.06
C LEU A 551 -0.19 -4.19 15.90
N PHE A 552 -0.74 -4.40 14.70
CA PHE A 552 -0.39 -3.69 13.46
C PHE A 552 -1.54 -2.81 12.96
N TYR A 553 -1.93 -1.81 13.76
CA TYR A 553 -3.22 -1.12 13.59
C TYR A 553 -3.17 0.05 12.59
N LEU A 554 -2.82 1.27 13.02
CA LEU A 554 -2.85 2.50 12.21
C LEU A 554 -1.61 3.39 12.44
N PRO A 555 -1.32 4.35 11.53
CA PRO A 555 -0.11 5.19 11.62
C PRO A 555 0.00 6.05 12.89
N TYR A 556 -1.09 6.27 13.62
CA TYR A 556 -1.15 7.15 14.80
C TYR A 556 -1.76 6.50 16.06
N GLU A 557 -2.18 5.24 16.00
CA GLU A 557 -2.80 4.52 17.12
C GLU A 557 -2.59 3.01 17.00
N HIS A 558 -2.37 2.33 18.13
CA HIS A 558 -2.42 0.88 18.24
C HIS A 558 -3.84 0.43 18.61
N GLY A 559 -4.23 -0.78 18.27
CA GLY A 559 -5.54 -1.31 18.65
C GLY A 559 -5.60 -1.71 20.13
N PRO A 560 -6.80 -1.92 20.69
CA PRO A 560 -7.00 -2.06 22.14
C PRO A 560 -6.13 -3.11 22.83
N LYS A 561 -5.97 -4.31 22.24
CA LYS A 561 -5.11 -5.38 22.81
C LYS A 561 -3.63 -4.95 22.83
N GLY A 562 -3.15 -4.30 21.78
CA GLY A 562 -1.77 -3.78 21.71
C GLY A 562 -1.51 -2.69 22.76
N VAL A 563 -2.43 -1.75 22.92
CA VAL A 563 -2.39 -0.72 23.97
C VAL A 563 -2.42 -1.34 25.37
N GLN A 564 -3.27 -2.36 25.59
CA GLN A 564 -3.37 -3.08 26.86
C GLN A 564 -2.05 -3.78 27.22
N MET A 565 -1.46 -4.54 26.30
CA MET A 565 -0.18 -5.22 26.52
C MET A 565 0.94 -4.22 26.85
N LEU A 566 1.02 -3.09 26.14
CA LEU A 566 2.04 -2.07 26.43
C LEU A 566 1.83 -1.39 27.79
N LYS A 567 0.58 -1.11 28.19
CA LYS A 567 0.23 -0.56 29.52
C LYS A 567 0.60 -1.52 30.65
N GLU A 568 0.25 -2.81 30.53
CA GLU A 568 0.61 -3.82 31.53
C GLU A 568 2.14 -4.01 31.63
N PHE A 569 2.85 -4.06 30.49
CA PHE A 569 4.31 -4.17 30.49
C PHE A 569 4.98 -2.97 31.19
N HIS A 570 4.54 -1.75 30.90
CA HIS A 570 5.06 -0.55 31.56
C HIS A 570 4.76 -0.55 33.06
N TRP A 571 3.57 -0.96 33.49
CA TRP A 571 3.23 -1.06 34.91
C TRP A 571 4.07 -2.12 35.63
N LEU A 572 4.24 -3.32 35.04
CA LEU A 572 5.06 -4.40 35.61
C LEU A 572 6.53 -3.98 35.75
N ARG A 573 7.08 -3.31 34.74
CA ARG A 573 8.44 -2.76 34.77
C ARG A 573 8.58 -1.69 35.85
N ALA A 574 7.64 -0.75 35.96
CA ALA A 574 7.69 0.35 36.93
C ALA A 574 7.59 -0.14 38.38
N ASN A 575 6.77 -1.16 38.65
CA ASN A 575 6.54 -1.70 40.00
C ASN A 575 7.45 -2.89 40.35
N SER A 576 8.42 -3.22 39.50
CA SER A 576 9.33 -4.37 39.69
C SER A 576 10.19 -4.32 40.97
N THR A 577 10.35 -3.13 41.58
CA THR A 577 11.00 -2.98 42.88
C THR A 577 10.28 -3.73 44.00
N VAL A 578 8.96 -3.92 43.90
CA VAL A 578 8.11 -4.66 44.84
C VAL A 578 8.44 -6.15 44.90
N VAL A 579 9.08 -6.71 43.85
CA VAL A 579 9.53 -8.11 43.81
C VAL A 579 11.06 -8.25 43.82
N SER A 580 11.79 -7.16 44.10
CA SER A 580 13.26 -7.17 44.12
C SER A 580 13.83 -7.55 45.49
N VAL A 581 15.06 -8.08 45.53
CA VAL A 581 15.81 -8.44 46.76
C VAL A 581 15.85 -7.30 47.81
N ASN A 582 15.73 -6.04 47.38
CA ASN A 582 15.83 -4.86 48.25
C ASN A 582 14.50 -4.45 48.93
N CYS A 583 13.41 -5.21 48.75
CA CYS A 583 12.15 -4.95 49.47
C CYS A 583 12.05 -5.82 50.74
N ASP A 584 11.65 -5.22 51.87
CA ASP A 584 11.54 -5.93 53.16
C ASP A 584 10.36 -6.93 53.25
N GLY A 585 9.70 -7.28 52.13
CA GLY A 585 8.51 -8.15 52.11
C GLY A 585 7.28 -7.61 52.87
N LYS A 586 7.28 -6.32 53.24
CA LYS A 586 6.29 -5.69 54.15
C LYS A 586 4.89 -5.50 53.57
N ASP A 587 4.68 -5.77 52.29
CA ASP A 587 3.45 -5.44 51.55
C ASP A 587 3.07 -6.61 50.62
N SER A 588 2.48 -7.66 51.19
CA SER A 588 2.06 -8.85 50.43
C SER A 588 1.06 -8.50 49.34
N GLU A 589 0.14 -7.57 49.61
CA GLU A 589 -0.93 -7.18 48.68
C GLU A 589 -0.36 -6.66 47.35
N LYS A 590 0.68 -5.81 47.38
CA LYS A 590 1.37 -5.36 46.15
C LYS A 590 2.21 -6.45 45.48
N ILE A 591 2.80 -7.37 46.25
CA ILE A 591 3.53 -8.53 45.69
C ILE A 591 2.56 -9.46 44.94
N ASP A 592 1.38 -9.70 45.53
CA ASP A 592 0.34 -10.56 44.98
C ASP A 592 -0.37 -9.89 43.79
N GLU A 593 -0.58 -8.56 43.81
CA GLU A 593 -1.01 -7.80 42.61
C GLU A 593 0.01 -7.95 41.48
N TRP A 594 1.30 -7.71 41.75
CA TRP A 594 2.34 -7.78 40.73
C TRP A 594 2.44 -9.18 40.12
N ARG A 595 2.45 -10.23 40.95
CA ARG A 595 2.46 -11.64 40.49
C ARG A 595 1.22 -11.99 39.68
N THR A 596 0.03 -11.52 40.10
CA THR A 596 -1.23 -11.75 39.38
C THR A 596 -1.23 -11.08 38.00
N ARG A 597 -0.71 -9.85 37.91
CA ARG A 597 -0.61 -9.11 36.64
C ARG A 597 0.49 -9.68 35.73
N ALA A 598 1.60 -10.15 36.30
CA ALA A 598 2.64 -10.85 35.57
C ALA A 598 2.10 -12.13 34.91
N SER A 599 1.34 -12.98 35.63
CA SER A 599 0.71 -14.18 35.04
C SER A 599 -0.22 -13.85 33.87
N LYS A 600 -1.11 -12.86 34.05
CA LYS A 600 -2.02 -12.39 32.97
C LYS A 600 -1.26 -11.81 31.78
N PHE A 601 -0.15 -11.12 32.02
CA PHE A 601 0.71 -10.62 30.96
C PHE A 601 1.43 -11.75 30.21
N GLU A 602 1.95 -12.75 30.92
CA GLU A 602 2.51 -13.96 30.30
C GLU A 602 1.49 -14.73 29.47
N GLU A 603 0.23 -14.81 29.92
CA GLU A 603 -0.89 -15.36 29.15
C GLU A 603 -1.10 -14.57 27.84
N MET A 604 -1.18 -13.24 27.89
CA MET A 604 -1.26 -12.41 26.67
C MET A 604 -0.06 -12.63 25.74
N CYS A 605 1.16 -12.74 26.27
CA CYS A 605 2.34 -13.08 25.48
C CYS A 605 2.23 -14.46 24.81
N ASN A 606 1.65 -15.45 25.48
CA ASN A 606 1.43 -16.78 24.90
C ASN A 606 0.44 -16.73 23.74
N VAL A 607 -0.63 -15.92 23.81
CA VAL A 607 -1.59 -15.79 22.70
C VAL A 607 -0.91 -15.28 21.42
N VAL A 608 0.00 -14.30 21.51
CA VAL A 608 0.79 -13.84 20.34
C VAL A 608 1.63 -14.97 19.73
N MET A 609 2.17 -15.88 20.56
CA MET A 609 2.95 -17.03 20.07
C MET A 609 2.04 -18.08 19.41
N THR A 610 0.88 -18.39 19.99
CA THR A 610 -0.12 -19.28 19.40
C THR A 610 -0.65 -18.74 18.07
N MET A 611 -0.95 -17.43 18.00
CA MET A 611 -1.35 -16.71 16.79
C MET A 611 -0.31 -16.89 15.68
N PHE A 612 0.97 -16.62 15.96
CA PHE A 612 2.06 -16.87 15.01
C PHE A 612 2.15 -18.34 14.59
N THR A 613 1.97 -19.30 15.50
CA THR A 613 2.01 -20.74 15.19
C THR A 613 0.85 -21.15 14.28
N ARG A 614 -0.38 -20.65 14.51
CA ARG A 614 -1.55 -20.92 13.65
C ARG A 614 -1.40 -20.30 12.28
N LEU A 615 -0.97 -19.03 12.20
CA LEU A 615 -0.64 -18.35 10.95
C LEU A 615 0.45 -19.10 10.17
N SER A 616 1.53 -19.53 10.82
CA SER A 616 2.65 -20.27 10.18
C SER A 616 2.21 -21.59 9.53
N ASN A 617 1.11 -22.17 9.98
CA ASN A 617 0.54 -23.41 9.45
C ASN A 617 -0.65 -23.20 8.50
N CYS A 618 -1.05 -21.95 8.17
CA CYS A 618 -2.22 -21.73 7.33
C CYS A 618 -2.03 -22.30 5.90
N PRO A 619 -3.08 -22.89 5.29
CA PRO A 619 -3.07 -23.34 3.89
C PRO A 619 -2.70 -22.24 2.88
N ASN A 620 -3.16 -21.00 3.11
CA ASN A 620 -2.83 -19.88 2.23
C ASN A 620 -1.41 -19.36 2.49
N ARG A 621 -0.44 -19.88 1.73
CA ARG A 621 0.98 -19.51 1.90
C ARG A 621 1.28 -18.08 1.43
N THR A 622 0.50 -17.52 0.51
CA THR A 622 0.70 -16.15 0.00
C THR A 622 0.47 -15.12 1.12
N ILE A 623 -0.66 -15.21 1.82
CA ILE A 623 -0.96 -14.33 2.96
C ILE A 623 0.12 -14.48 4.05
N LEU A 624 0.59 -15.71 4.32
CA LEU A 624 1.65 -15.93 5.30
C LEU A 624 2.97 -15.26 4.89
N TYR A 625 3.40 -15.36 3.63
CA TYR A 625 4.68 -14.84 3.19
C TYR A 625 4.72 -13.30 3.12
N ASP A 626 3.63 -12.67 2.69
CA ASP A 626 3.45 -11.21 2.73
C ASP A 626 3.52 -10.68 4.18
N LEU A 627 3.02 -11.44 5.17
CA LEU A 627 3.01 -11.03 6.58
C LEU A 627 4.24 -11.50 7.39
N TYR A 628 5.08 -12.38 6.84
CA TYR A 628 5.97 -13.23 7.66
C TYR A 628 6.98 -12.44 8.51
N SER A 629 7.62 -11.42 7.93
CA SER A 629 8.60 -10.55 8.58
C SER A 629 8.02 -9.88 9.83
N TYR A 630 6.85 -9.24 9.67
CA TYR A 630 6.15 -8.50 10.71
C TYR A 630 5.72 -9.43 11.86
N VAL A 631 5.04 -10.53 11.54
CA VAL A 631 4.53 -11.47 12.56
C VAL A 631 5.69 -12.19 13.27
N TRP A 632 6.79 -12.48 12.58
CA TRP A 632 7.99 -13.03 13.20
C TRP A 632 8.67 -12.04 14.17
N ASP A 633 8.84 -10.77 13.79
CA ASP A 633 9.50 -9.76 14.64
C ASP A 633 8.68 -9.51 15.92
N ILE A 634 7.36 -9.27 15.81
CA ILE A 634 6.53 -9.04 17.00
C ILE A 634 6.48 -10.27 17.91
N LYS A 635 6.35 -11.49 17.37
CA LYS A 635 6.39 -12.73 18.17
C LYS A 635 7.74 -12.92 18.85
N SER A 636 8.85 -12.52 18.21
CA SER A 636 10.20 -12.63 18.77
C SER A 636 10.44 -11.61 19.88
N ILE A 637 10.02 -10.36 19.67
CA ILE A 637 10.07 -9.29 20.68
C ILE A 637 9.19 -9.65 21.88
N ILE A 638 7.94 -10.10 21.67
CA ILE A 638 7.03 -10.52 22.74
C ILE A 638 7.58 -11.74 23.51
N SER A 639 8.26 -12.67 22.84
CA SER A 639 8.95 -13.77 23.52
C SER A 639 10.09 -13.29 24.43
N MET A 640 10.87 -12.30 24.00
CA MET A 640 11.93 -11.70 24.82
C MET A 640 11.36 -10.88 25.99
N VAL A 641 10.30 -10.10 25.75
CA VAL A 641 9.58 -9.31 26.76
C VAL A 641 8.97 -10.22 27.84
N LYS A 642 8.40 -11.37 27.45
CA LYS A 642 7.94 -12.40 28.40
C LYS A 642 9.07 -12.88 29.30
N SER A 643 10.19 -13.30 28.74
CA SER A 643 11.36 -13.76 29.51
C SER A 643 11.95 -12.66 30.41
N PHE A 644 11.86 -11.39 30.02
CA PHE A 644 12.26 -10.26 30.88
C PHE A 644 11.32 -10.06 32.07
N VAL A 645 9.99 -10.17 31.89
CA VAL A 645 9.03 -10.13 33.02
C VAL A 645 9.24 -11.30 33.97
N GLN A 646 9.47 -12.51 33.44
CA GLN A 646 9.87 -13.67 34.25
C GLN A 646 11.16 -13.40 35.05
N TRP A 647 12.19 -12.83 34.41
CA TRP A 647 13.45 -12.49 35.08
C TRP A 647 13.25 -11.47 36.21
N LEU A 648 12.40 -10.45 36.03
CA LEU A 648 12.04 -9.51 37.10
C LEU A 648 11.39 -10.23 38.30
N ALA A 649 10.56 -11.27 38.05
CA ALA A 649 9.95 -12.08 39.11
C ALA A 649 10.97 -12.96 39.88
N PHE A 650 12.06 -13.36 39.21
CA PHE A 650 13.15 -14.16 39.78
C PHE A 650 14.29 -13.34 40.40
N ALA A 651 14.27 -12.01 40.30
CA ALA A 651 15.20 -11.11 40.99
C ALA A 651 14.91 -10.99 42.52
N SER A 652 14.51 -12.11 43.13
CA SER A 652 14.08 -12.30 44.53
C SER A 652 14.76 -13.50 45.22
N TYR A 653 15.73 -14.14 44.55
CA TYR A 653 16.46 -15.34 44.99
C TYR A 653 17.97 -15.13 44.97
#